data_AF-A0A241XLS6-F1
#
_entry.id   AF-A0A241XLS6-F1
#
_cell.length_a   1.000
_cell.length_b   1.000
_cell.length_c   1.000
_cell.angle_alpha   90.00
_cell.angle_beta   90.00
_cell.angle_gamma   90.00
#
_symmetry.space_group_name_H-M   'P 1'
#
loop_
_entity.id
_entity.type
_entity.pdbx_description
1 polymer ?
#
loop_
_entity_poly.entity_id
_entity_poly.type
_entity_poly.pdbx_seq_one_letter_code
_entity_poly.pdbx_strand_id
1 'polypeptide(L)'
;MPQSFSFQTSPGAGLDATEANIFIHGYSAGHSDEDKKLLLDKIPGQLRNYTNIFAFWPSNHYLHFDKSSLLALGAAGLTLVTGGTGAPLAYWGLASSFAKDRRSNFTEARSRAERMGAVLLEQLSEYLRRDHPQVKTINLIGHSLGGRVVISSLRTFTKRQQLAINDVLLMAAAVEVTAVEAQQMRGLLQGRLINAYSKADKTLLLNWGETCLGRNEVEHFESIEMNDFGHTDYWERLPEVLAETGFKASKPSSPEPAQAPADVFTPAPPPERTVEEQDMTLELNSPGDIYQRISDELARIIDKLRHPTADETLDKAQKEAHTLLAEHQAALSKQLADLERNAEWNTFTIAFYGETGAGKSTLIETLRILLQEPDKLASQQAFRELRDKHGLSEENLQRLQQAISQTETRLGELAQQLSATLQRYEQPLREAHAALDQANARSGELAHSLGRTLQQHEQLHHDALEAVSRQQTLLAERIRTASLWQKLLNLFRKMPEEIELNQATAKLSAATATRDSTSATLDAEQQRAEQERLVLERQLGEIVMARDSANAALVAQQAEVTQHQQLLTKQRLENESQLAQLLAELERQADGGIIGDGRADFTRQTQRYDLELNGYPFALLDVPGIEGKEGLVLSEIERAVQTAHAVFYVTNQPAPPQTGDEQRQGTLEKIKQHLGAQTEVWTIFNKKINNPKHSLAGRPLTSDDENTSLAGLNEKMREQLGNHYRDVFPLSARPAFLVSTDHFVPDSKNAKDRSKSLADFSSDELLEKSGMRDFLKQLGEQLIHDGKAKITRANFNKAKKTLNQASTTLVNVQRNFAELSEKLHQDGDSAKSQLNSSFKALKQRLESCGETLIDDFASKVRKQMYTLIESDISNDEFKDALQSKIDSQQKQLSKQLPETMGKEIERFQKDVEDILNRFEKQARELNAIYAKLNSTQLNGKFNFKLDLDNGIKVGSLLLTIGGTIAAVIGTGGWILAIGLAGLVFSFAKAVWSFFDSDYKKSQQKKSVEENLRSITEQLRKSLRDALKGTLPEMQQKFSQLEQAIEAPSKQTVALVKTLSQSTSQLNALSRQIEIAGNL
;
A
#
# COMPACT_ATOMS: atom_id res chain seq x y z
N MET A 1 -1.72 -36.76 1.70
CA MET A 1 -2.60 -35.58 1.87
C MET A 1 -3.45 -35.46 0.61
N PRO A 2 -4.78 -35.28 0.69
CA PRO A 2 -5.54 -34.90 -0.50
C PRO A 2 -4.97 -33.57 -1.03
N GLN A 3 -4.73 -33.50 -2.33
CA GLN A 3 -4.20 -32.31 -2.98
C GLN A 3 -5.30 -31.25 -3.02
N SER A 4 -5.26 -30.29 -2.09
CA SER A 4 -6.29 -29.26 -1.93
C SER A 4 -5.74 -27.86 -2.14
N PHE A 5 -6.47 -27.04 -2.89
CA PHE A 5 -6.25 -25.59 -2.92
C PHE A 5 -6.76 -24.93 -1.63
N SER A 6 -6.06 -23.89 -1.21
CA SER A 6 -6.57 -22.93 -0.23
C SER A 6 -6.96 -21.66 -0.97
N PHE A 7 -8.26 -21.38 -1.06
CA PHE A 7 -8.77 -20.18 -1.72
C PHE A 7 -8.93 -19.03 -0.71
N GLN A 8 -8.56 -17.82 -1.12
CA GLN A 8 -8.71 -16.62 -0.28
C GLN A 8 -9.18 -15.43 -1.12
N THR A 9 -10.26 -14.78 -0.68
CA THR A 9 -10.83 -13.59 -1.33
C THR A 9 -10.24 -12.30 -0.77
N SER A 10 -9.94 -11.32 -1.63
CA SER A 10 -9.39 -10.02 -1.23
C SER A 10 -10.43 -9.12 -0.50
N PRO A 11 -10.04 -8.35 0.54
CA PRO A 11 -10.94 -7.40 1.23
C PRO A 11 -11.41 -6.26 0.32
N GLY A 12 -12.72 -5.96 0.33
CA GLY A 12 -13.31 -4.90 -0.49
C GLY A 12 -13.93 -5.38 -1.82
N ALA A 13 -14.12 -6.68 -1.99
CA ALA A 13 -14.90 -7.23 -3.11
C ALA A 13 -16.35 -6.74 -3.07
N GLY A 14 -16.88 -6.31 -4.22
CA GLY A 14 -18.30 -5.98 -4.36
C GLY A 14 -19.15 -7.24 -4.16
N LEU A 15 -20.02 -7.23 -3.14
CA LEU A 15 -20.87 -8.38 -2.78
C LEU A 15 -21.81 -8.83 -3.93
N ASP A 16 -22.00 -8.02 -4.96
CA ASP A 16 -22.88 -8.30 -6.11
C ASP A 16 -22.14 -8.68 -7.42
N ALA A 17 -20.82 -8.88 -7.40
CA ALA A 17 -20.05 -9.17 -8.62
C ALA A 17 -20.30 -10.59 -9.18
N THR A 18 -20.65 -10.70 -10.46
CA THR A 18 -20.96 -11.97 -11.15
C THR A 18 -19.75 -12.61 -11.85
N GLU A 19 -18.62 -11.92 -11.87
CA GLU A 19 -17.35 -12.33 -12.49
C GLU A 19 -16.21 -12.29 -11.46
N ALA A 20 -15.35 -13.31 -11.44
CA ALA A 20 -14.20 -13.38 -10.55
C ALA A 20 -12.86 -13.55 -11.27
N ASN A 21 -11.80 -12.93 -10.74
CA ASN A 21 -10.42 -13.10 -11.19
C ASN A 21 -9.70 -14.07 -10.27
N ILE A 22 -9.16 -15.15 -10.82
CA ILE A 22 -8.50 -16.21 -10.07
C ILE A 22 -7.00 -16.15 -10.32
N PHE A 23 -6.25 -15.79 -9.28
CA PHE A 23 -4.80 -15.67 -9.32
C PHE A 23 -4.13 -16.95 -8.83
N ILE A 24 -3.26 -17.53 -9.67
CA ILE A 24 -2.50 -18.73 -9.37
C ILE A 24 -1.02 -18.43 -9.60
N HIS A 25 -0.28 -18.32 -8.50
CA HIS A 25 1.14 -17.99 -8.52
C HIS A 25 2.01 -19.25 -8.53
N GLY A 26 3.19 -19.19 -9.15
CA GLY A 26 4.06 -20.35 -9.36
C GLY A 26 5.21 -20.50 -8.35
N TYR A 27 5.38 -19.58 -7.41
CA TYR A 27 6.51 -19.54 -6.49
C TYR A 27 6.07 -19.16 -5.06
N SER A 28 6.50 -19.94 -4.04
CA SER A 28 6.41 -19.66 -2.59
C SER A 28 5.08 -19.08 -2.08
N ALA A 29 3.98 -19.33 -2.80
CA ALA A 29 2.74 -18.60 -2.57
C ALA A 29 1.98 -19.25 -1.41
N GLY A 30 2.13 -18.64 -0.24
CA GLY A 30 1.27 -18.86 0.91
C GLY A 30 1.73 -19.93 1.89
N HIS A 31 3.04 -20.06 2.08
CA HIS A 31 3.59 -20.88 3.16
C HIS A 31 3.39 -20.25 4.55
N SER A 32 3.33 -18.91 4.60
CA SER A 32 2.92 -18.10 5.75
C SER A 32 1.69 -17.25 5.41
N ASP A 33 0.94 -16.78 6.41
CA ASP A 33 -0.20 -15.89 6.17
C ASP A 33 0.25 -14.48 5.73
N GLU A 34 1.49 -14.09 6.08
CA GLU A 34 2.17 -12.90 5.60
C GLU A 34 2.45 -12.94 4.09
N ASP A 35 2.92 -14.07 3.55
CA ASP A 35 3.15 -14.24 2.10
C ASP A 35 1.83 -14.18 1.31
N LYS A 36 0.76 -14.76 1.85
CA LYS A 36 -0.58 -14.69 1.23
C LYS A 36 -1.08 -13.25 1.20
N LYS A 37 -0.91 -12.52 2.30
CA LYS A 37 -1.30 -11.11 2.41
C LYS A 37 -0.49 -10.21 1.47
N LEU A 38 0.83 -10.44 1.37
CA LEU A 38 1.70 -9.71 0.45
C LEU A 38 1.27 -9.90 -1.01
N LEU A 39 0.87 -11.11 -1.41
CA LEU A 39 0.37 -11.37 -2.77
C LEU A 39 -1.00 -10.73 -3.02
N LEU A 40 -1.89 -10.73 -2.02
CA LEU A 40 -3.20 -10.09 -2.07
C LEU A 40 -3.12 -8.57 -2.20
N ASP A 41 -2.21 -7.93 -1.46
CA ASP A 41 -2.01 -6.47 -1.46
C ASP A 41 -1.43 -5.95 -2.79
N LYS A 42 -0.90 -6.84 -3.65
CA LYS A 42 -0.37 -6.51 -4.98
C LYS A 42 -1.44 -6.45 -6.07
N ILE A 43 -2.69 -6.85 -5.79
CA ILE A 43 -3.78 -6.69 -6.77
C ILE A 43 -4.05 -5.19 -6.98
N PRO A 44 -3.91 -4.66 -8.21
CA PRO A 44 -4.09 -3.24 -8.46
C PRO A 44 -5.53 -2.77 -8.25
N GLY A 45 -5.70 -1.49 -7.91
CA GLY A 45 -7.01 -0.87 -7.67
C GLY A 45 -8.02 -1.05 -8.81
N GLN A 46 -7.55 -1.15 -10.06
CA GLN A 46 -8.38 -1.31 -11.25
C GLN A 46 -9.22 -2.61 -11.27
N LEU A 47 -8.82 -3.62 -10.49
CA LEU A 47 -9.55 -4.89 -10.39
C LEU A 47 -10.50 -4.95 -9.18
N ARG A 48 -10.57 -3.91 -8.33
CA ARG A 48 -11.38 -3.90 -7.09
C ARG A 48 -12.90 -4.02 -7.31
N ASN A 49 -13.38 -3.74 -8.52
CA ASN A 49 -14.79 -3.90 -8.90
C ASN A 49 -15.17 -5.36 -9.23
N TYR A 50 -14.20 -6.28 -9.22
CA TYR A 50 -14.41 -7.72 -9.43
C TYR A 50 -14.14 -8.49 -8.14
N THR A 51 -14.69 -9.70 -8.05
CA THR A 51 -14.29 -10.64 -6.99
C THR A 51 -12.90 -11.19 -7.29
N ASN A 52 -11.89 -10.84 -6.49
CA ASN A 52 -10.51 -11.32 -6.71
C ASN A 52 -10.16 -12.42 -5.70
N ILE A 53 -9.77 -13.58 -6.20
CA ILE A 53 -9.51 -14.79 -5.40
C ILE A 53 -8.10 -15.31 -5.72
N PHE A 54 -7.31 -15.60 -4.69
CA PHE A 54 -6.08 -16.37 -4.84
C PHE A 54 -6.33 -17.85 -4.61
N ALA A 55 -5.75 -18.67 -5.49
CA ALA A 55 -5.74 -20.12 -5.36
C ALA A 55 -4.34 -20.58 -4.92
N PHE A 56 -4.14 -20.71 -3.61
CA PHE A 56 -2.87 -21.19 -3.05
C PHE A 56 -2.77 -22.71 -3.16
N TRP A 57 -1.60 -23.21 -3.57
CA TRP A 57 -1.34 -24.63 -3.78
C TRP A 57 0.08 -24.98 -3.30
N PRO A 58 0.36 -26.25 -2.96
CA PRO A 58 1.63 -26.67 -2.35
C PRO A 58 2.78 -26.66 -3.38
N SER A 59 3.29 -25.46 -3.69
CA SER A 59 4.26 -25.19 -4.76
C SER A 59 5.74 -25.42 -4.38
N ASN A 60 6.05 -25.75 -3.11
CA ASN A 60 7.38 -25.92 -2.52
C ASN A 60 8.26 -24.64 -2.50
N HIS A 61 9.17 -24.54 -1.52
CA HIS A 61 10.07 -23.40 -1.34
C HIS A 61 11.41 -23.63 -2.04
N TYR A 62 11.83 -22.73 -2.94
CA TYR A 62 13.13 -22.82 -3.62
C TYR A 62 14.33 -22.46 -2.71
N LEU A 63 14.11 -21.99 -1.47
CA LEU A 63 15.20 -21.66 -0.52
C LEU A 63 15.64 -22.84 0.38
N HIS A 64 14.99 -24.01 0.27
CA HIS A 64 15.52 -25.26 0.80
C HIS A 64 16.18 -26.10 -0.31
N PHE A 65 17.19 -25.53 -0.97
CA PHE A 65 18.27 -26.36 -1.49
C PHE A 65 19.31 -26.49 -0.38
N ASP A 66 19.54 -27.72 0.06
CA ASP A 66 20.54 -28.01 1.06
C ASP A 66 21.92 -27.51 0.57
N LYS A 67 22.60 -26.72 1.40
CA LYS A 67 23.95 -26.19 1.12
C LYS A 67 24.98 -27.31 0.96
N SER A 68 24.63 -28.56 1.32
CA SER A 68 25.42 -29.76 1.06
C SER A 68 25.53 -30.12 -0.44
N SER A 69 24.61 -29.70 -1.31
CA SER A 69 24.65 -30.02 -2.75
C SER A 69 25.51 -29.05 -3.58
N LEU A 70 25.98 -27.95 -3.01
CA LEU A 70 26.88 -27.00 -3.69
C LEU A 70 28.37 -27.36 -3.49
N LEU A 71 28.69 -28.12 -2.45
CA LEU A 71 30.04 -28.60 -2.15
C LEU A 71 30.44 -29.87 -2.93
N ALA A 72 29.49 -30.54 -3.61
CA ALA A 72 29.79 -31.69 -4.46
C ALA A 72 30.33 -31.33 -5.87
N LEU A 73 30.42 -30.03 -6.23
CA LEU A 73 31.06 -29.55 -7.47
C LEU A 73 32.56 -29.28 -7.30
N GLY A 74 33.05 -29.11 -6.07
CA GLY A 74 34.46 -28.80 -5.80
C GLY A 74 35.39 -30.02 -5.77
N ALA A 75 34.83 -31.23 -5.60
CA ALA A 75 35.63 -32.45 -5.41
C ALA A 75 35.82 -33.30 -6.68
N ALA A 76 35.12 -33.02 -7.77
CA ALA A 76 35.20 -33.82 -9.02
C ALA A 76 35.83 -33.07 -10.22
N GLY A 77 36.25 -31.81 -10.03
CA GLY A 77 36.71 -30.91 -11.09
C GLY A 77 38.23 -30.81 -11.28
N LEU A 78 39.03 -31.69 -10.65
CA LEU A 78 40.50 -31.57 -10.64
C LEU A 78 41.20 -32.86 -11.07
N THR A 79 40.89 -33.34 -12.27
CA THR A 79 41.81 -34.22 -13.01
C THR A 79 41.65 -33.97 -14.51
N LEU A 80 42.27 -32.90 -14.98
CA LEU A 80 42.69 -32.79 -16.37
C LEU A 80 43.73 -31.68 -16.47
N VAL A 81 45.01 -32.04 -16.48
CA VAL A 81 45.95 -31.73 -17.57
C VAL A 81 47.11 -32.71 -17.43
N THR A 82 47.28 -33.62 -18.40
CA THR A 82 48.54 -33.79 -19.14
C THR A 82 48.36 -34.76 -20.32
N GLY A 83 48.35 -34.21 -21.55
CA GLY A 83 48.95 -34.84 -22.73
C GLY A 83 48.06 -35.66 -23.70
N GLY A 84 47.84 -35.11 -24.91
CA GLY A 84 48.06 -35.87 -26.16
C GLY A 84 46.94 -36.73 -26.76
N THR A 85 46.03 -36.09 -27.50
CA THR A 85 45.37 -36.52 -28.77
C THR A 85 44.92 -37.98 -28.97
N GLY A 86 43.60 -38.22 -28.89
CA GLY A 86 42.96 -39.38 -29.53
C GLY A 86 41.52 -39.69 -29.07
N ALA A 87 40.52 -39.15 -29.77
CA ALA A 87 39.09 -39.53 -29.81
C ALA A 87 38.19 -39.36 -28.54
N PRO A 88 36.87 -39.07 -28.71
CA PRO A 88 36.07 -38.36 -27.72
C PRO A 88 35.02 -39.26 -27.04
N LEU A 89 35.37 -39.96 -25.95
CA LEU A 89 34.39 -40.72 -25.16
C LEU A 89 34.75 -40.79 -23.67
N ALA A 90 34.56 -39.70 -22.92
CA ALA A 90 34.49 -39.76 -21.44
C ALA A 90 33.83 -38.53 -20.76
N TYR A 91 33.03 -37.71 -21.46
CA TYR A 91 32.42 -36.50 -20.87
C TYR A 91 31.01 -36.72 -20.26
N TRP A 92 30.50 -37.95 -20.22
CA TRP A 92 29.08 -38.22 -19.92
C TRP A 92 28.77 -38.79 -18.53
N GLY A 93 29.79 -39.08 -17.70
CA GLY A 93 29.59 -39.72 -16.39
C GLY A 93 29.11 -38.77 -15.27
N LEU A 94 29.68 -37.57 -15.16
CA LEU A 94 29.49 -36.69 -13.98
C LEU A 94 28.49 -35.54 -14.18
N ALA A 95 28.15 -35.19 -15.42
CA ALA A 95 27.00 -34.32 -15.68
C ALA A 95 25.65 -35.02 -15.40
N SER A 96 25.65 -36.35 -15.28
CA SER A 96 24.42 -37.15 -15.17
C SER A 96 23.78 -37.14 -13.78
N SER A 97 24.53 -36.97 -12.68
CA SER A 97 24.00 -36.97 -11.31
C SER A 97 23.54 -35.59 -10.85
N PHE A 98 24.30 -34.53 -11.14
CA PHE A 98 23.91 -33.13 -10.87
C PHE A 98 22.77 -32.64 -11.76
N ALA A 99 22.74 -33.07 -13.03
CA ALA A 99 21.58 -32.85 -13.88
C ALA A 99 20.41 -33.74 -13.43
N LYS A 100 20.61 -34.98 -12.94
CA LYS A 100 19.51 -35.82 -12.41
C LYS A 100 18.84 -35.23 -11.18
N ASP A 101 19.58 -34.71 -10.22
CA ASP A 101 19.01 -34.25 -8.94
C ASP A 101 18.25 -32.92 -9.12
N ARG A 102 18.80 -31.97 -9.89
CA ARG A 102 18.10 -30.76 -10.31
C ARG A 102 16.93 -31.06 -11.25
N ARG A 103 17.08 -32.00 -12.19
CA ARG A 103 15.99 -32.43 -13.07
C ARG A 103 14.88 -33.10 -12.27
N SER A 104 15.19 -33.93 -11.27
CA SER A 104 14.18 -34.59 -10.42
C SER A 104 13.35 -33.56 -9.67
N ASN A 105 13.97 -32.58 -9.02
CA ASN A 105 13.25 -31.54 -8.25
C ASN A 105 12.37 -30.64 -9.14
N PHE A 106 12.88 -30.23 -10.32
CA PHE A 106 12.07 -29.47 -11.28
C PHE A 106 10.97 -30.31 -11.92
N THR A 107 11.25 -31.56 -12.31
CA THR A 107 10.26 -32.50 -12.86
C THR A 107 9.16 -32.79 -11.83
N GLU A 108 9.50 -32.97 -10.56
CA GLU A 108 8.53 -33.15 -9.48
C GLU A 108 7.63 -31.92 -9.27
N ALA A 109 8.20 -30.71 -9.31
CA ALA A 109 7.43 -29.46 -9.22
C ALA A 109 6.48 -29.30 -10.42
N ARG A 110 6.94 -29.64 -11.65
CA ARG A 110 6.10 -29.65 -12.85
C ARG A 110 4.95 -30.66 -12.75
N SER A 111 5.26 -31.91 -12.43
CA SER A 111 4.24 -32.96 -12.29
C SER A 111 3.26 -32.63 -11.16
N ARG A 112 3.69 -31.92 -10.12
CA ARG A 112 2.79 -31.45 -9.05
C ARG A 112 1.87 -30.32 -9.53
N ALA A 113 2.39 -29.35 -10.27
CA ALA A 113 1.59 -28.30 -10.89
C ALA A 113 0.54 -28.89 -11.84
N GLU A 114 0.88 -29.91 -12.62
CA GLU A 114 -0.06 -30.63 -13.49
C GLU A 114 -1.14 -31.36 -12.71
N ARG A 115 -0.77 -32.09 -11.64
CA ARG A 115 -1.78 -32.75 -10.78
C ARG A 115 -2.70 -31.74 -10.08
N MET A 116 -2.17 -30.60 -9.61
CA MET A 116 -2.99 -29.53 -9.05
C MET A 116 -3.90 -28.90 -10.10
N GLY A 117 -3.41 -28.70 -11.33
CA GLY A 117 -4.22 -28.17 -12.44
C GLY A 117 -5.44 -29.03 -12.74
N ALA A 118 -5.28 -30.36 -12.68
CA ALA A 118 -6.36 -31.31 -12.93
C ALA A 118 -7.56 -31.18 -11.95
N VAL A 119 -7.34 -30.65 -10.74
CA VAL A 119 -8.37 -30.50 -9.70
C VAL A 119 -8.81 -29.05 -9.46
N LEU A 120 -8.16 -28.06 -10.10
CA LEU A 120 -8.38 -26.63 -9.85
C LEU A 120 -9.84 -26.21 -10.06
N LEU A 121 -10.41 -26.50 -11.23
CA LEU A 121 -11.74 -26.00 -11.60
C LEU A 121 -12.86 -26.68 -10.79
N GLU A 122 -12.67 -27.94 -10.41
CA GLU A 122 -13.61 -28.67 -9.55
C GLU A 122 -13.64 -28.08 -8.14
N GLN A 123 -12.48 -27.93 -7.49
CA GLN A 123 -12.38 -27.37 -6.15
C GLN A 123 -12.77 -25.89 -6.10
N LEU A 124 -12.43 -25.13 -7.14
CA LEU A 124 -12.85 -23.73 -7.26
C LEU A 124 -14.39 -23.62 -7.41
N SER A 125 -15.02 -24.50 -8.19
CA SER A 125 -16.48 -24.51 -8.33
C SER A 125 -17.18 -24.78 -7.00
N GLU A 126 -16.62 -25.64 -6.17
CA GLU A 126 -17.14 -25.89 -4.82
C GLU A 126 -16.97 -24.68 -3.89
N TYR A 127 -15.79 -24.05 -3.90
CA TYR A 127 -15.53 -22.82 -3.14
C TYR A 127 -16.49 -21.69 -3.53
N LEU A 128 -16.62 -21.41 -4.83
CA LEU A 128 -17.51 -20.36 -5.34
C LEU A 128 -18.97 -20.65 -4.99
N ARG A 129 -19.43 -21.89 -5.08
CA ARG A 129 -20.82 -22.25 -4.72
C ARG A 129 -21.12 -21.97 -3.24
N ARG A 130 -20.14 -22.16 -2.37
CA ARG A 130 -20.29 -21.93 -0.93
C ARG A 130 -20.19 -20.46 -0.56
N ASP A 131 -19.17 -19.76 -1.08
CA ASP A 131 -18.75 -18.45 -0.57
C ASP A 131 -19.13 -17.29 -1.51
N HIS A 132 -19.35 -17.55 -2.81
CA HIS A 132 -19.66 -16.55 -3.86
C HIS A 132 -20.65 -17.08 -4.91
N PRO A 133 -21.88 -17.52 -4.53
CA PRO A 133 -22.81 -18.24 -5.42
C PRO A 133 -23.29 -17.45 -6.66
N GLN A 134 -23.11 -16.13 -6.66
CA GLN A 134 -23.41 -15.21 -7.74
C GLN A 134 -22.36 -15.25 -8.88
N VAL A 135 -21.15 -15.74 -8.60
CA VAL A 135 -20.06 -15.82 -9.58
C VAL A 135 -20.28 -17.02 -10.50
N LYS A 136 -20.51 -16.74 -11.79
CA LYS A 136 -20.70 -17.77 -12.84
C LYS A 136 -19.61 -17.76 -13.90
N THR A 137 -18.86 -16.67 -13.97
CA THR A 137 -17.78 -16.46 -14.95
C THR A 137 -16.47 -16.19 -14.21
N ILE A 138 -15.39 -16.81 -14.67
CA ILE A 138 -14.06 -16.65 -14.09
C ILE A 138 -13.03 -16.24 -15.14
N ASN A 139 -12.03 -15.48 -14.71
CA ASN A 139 -10.78 -15.27 -15.44
C ASN A 139 -9.65 -16.00 -14.72
N LEU A 140 -8.73 -16.63 -15.46
CA LEU A 140 -7.59 -17.35 -14.87
C LEU A 140 -6.30 -16.57 -15.15
N ILE A 141 -5.56 -16.25 -14.09
CA ILE A 141 -4.29 -15.54 -14.17
C ILE A 141 -3.20 -16.43 -13.57
N GLY A 142 -2.30 -16.93 -14.42
CA GLY A 142 -1.25 -17.86 -14.03
C GLY A 142 0.15 -17.28 -14.20
N HIS A 143 0.96 -17.30 -13.14
CA HIS A 143 2.37 -16.90 -13.19
C HIS A 143 3.30 -18.11 -13.03
N SER A 144 4.35 -18.23 -13.86
CA SER A 144 5.36 -19.30 -13.72
C SER A 144 4.76 -20.72 -13.69
N LEU A 145 5.06 -21.55 -12.68
CA LEU A 145 4.41 -22.84 -12.47
C LEU A 145 2.90 -22.74 -12.24
N GLY A 146 2.39 -21.60 -11.75
CA GLY A 146 0.96 -21.32 -11.70
C GLY A 146 0.33 -21.21 -13.09
N GLY A 147 1.10 -20.74 -14.09
CA GLY A 147 0.72 -20.84 -15.50
C GLY A 147 0.62 -22.30 -15.98
N ARG A 148 1.48 -23.20 -15.50
CA ARG A 148 1.37 -24.64 -15.76
C ARG A 148 0.12 -25.24 -15.13
N VAL A 149 -0.24 -24.84 -13.90
CA VAL A 149 -1.50 -25.23 -13.24
C VAL A 149 -2.70 -24.81 -14.10
N VAL A 150 -2.72 -23.56 -14.58
CA VAL A 150 -3.79 -23.05 -15.46
C VAL A 150 -3.88 -23.86 -16.74
N ILE A 151 -2.77 -24.04 -17.48
CA ILE A 151 -2.76 -24.82 -18.72
C ILE A 151 -3.21 -26.26 -18.48
N SER A 152 -2.76 -26.89 -17.38
CA SER A 152 -3.18 -28.26 -17.06
C SER A 152 -4.66 -28.35 -16.71
N SER A 153 -5.25 -27.32 -16.09
CA SER A 153 -6.70 -27.26 -15.85
C SER A 153 -7.50 -27.12 -17.14
N LEU A 154 -6.98 -26.40 -18.13
CA LEU A 154 -7.61 -26.28 -19.45
C LEU A 154 -7.49 -27.57 -20.26
N ARG A 155 -6.34 -28.25 -20.20
CA ARG A 155 -6.13 -29.58 -20.82
C ARG A 155 -7.08 -30.65 -20.27
N THR A 156 -7.50 -30.51 -19.01
CA THR A 156 -8.37 -31.46 -18.30
C THR A 156 -9.80 -30.95 -18.14
N PHE A 157 -10.16 -29.85 -18.80
CA PHE A 157 -11.48 -29.25 -18.72
C PHE A 157 -12.56 -30.23 -19.17
N THR A 158 -13.62 -30.38 -18.36
CA THR A 158 -14.77 -31.20 -18.73
C THR A 158 -16.05 -30.38 -18.66
N LYS A 159 -17.00 -30.63 -19.58
CA LYS A 159 -18.32 -29.95 -19.61
C LYS A 159 -19.18 -30.14 -18.34
N ARG A 160 -18.73 -30.94 -17.37
CA ARG A 160 -19.37 -31.10 -16.05
C ARG A 160 -19.10 -29.92 -15.12
N GLN A 161 -18.05 -29.14 -15.37
CA GLN A 161 -17.67 -27.95 -14.60
C GLN A 161 -18.56 -26.78 -15.08
N GLN A 162 -19.52 -26.33 -14.26
CA GLN A 162 -20.52 -25.29 -14.61
C GLN A 162 -19.94 -23.85 -14.61
N LEU A 163 -18.63 -23.67 -14.72
CA LEU A 163 -17.97 -22.36 -14.71
C LEU A 163 -17.64 -21.92 -16.14
N ALA A 164 -18.07 -20.72 -16.52
CA ALA A 164 -17.66 -20.10 -17.77
C ALA A 164 -16.25 -19.49 -17.60
N ILE A 165 -15.28 -19.91 -18.41
CA ILE A 165 -13.94 -19.31 -18.41
C ILE A 165 -13.92 -18.21 -19.48
N ASN A 166 -13.66 -16.97 -19.04
CA ASN A 166 -13.61 -15.80 -19.90
C ASN A 166 -12.18 -15.56 -20.40
N ASP A 167 -11.40 -14.68 -19.76
CA ASP A 167 -10.01 -14.41 -20.14
C ASP A 167 -9.03 -15.34 -19.38
N VAL A 168 -7.98 -15.78 -20.08
CA VAL A 168 -6.80 -16.44 -19.51
C VAL A 168 -5.58 -15.57 -19.77
N LEU A 169 -4.90 -15.16 -18.71
CA LEU A 169 -3.64 -14.42 -18.77
C LEU A 169 -2.51 -15.27 -18.18
N LEU A 170 -1.53 -15.59 -19.01
CA LEU A 170 -0.35 -16.34 -18.62
C LEU A 170 0.87 -15.42 -18.59
N MET A 171 1.55 -15.38 -17.45
CA MET A 171 2.71 -14.52 -17.21
C MET A 171 3.93 -15.40 -16.94
N ALA A 172 4.98 -15.29 -17.74
CA ALA A 172 6.18 -16.11 -17.59
C ALA A 172 5.86 -17.62 -17.45
N ALA A 173 4.86 -18.13 -18.17
CA ALA A 173 4.35 -19.48 -17.91
C ALA A 173 5.40 -20.57 -18.17
N ALA A 174 5.70 -21.33 -17.11
CA ALA A 174 6.71 -22.39 -17.12
C ALA A 174 6.12 -23.70 -17.66
N VAL A 175 5.59 -23.69 -18.88
CA VAL A 175 4.93 -24.83 -19.54
C VAL A 175 5.11 -24.75 -21.05
N GLU A 176 5.28 -25.89 -21.69
CA GLU A 176 5.26 -26.00 -23.16
C GLU A 176 3.85 -26.29 -23.64
N VAL A 177 3.44 -25.56 -24.67
CA VAL A 177 2.12 -25.66 -25.31
C VAL A 177 2.32 -25.63 -26.82
N THR A 178 1.74 -26.59 -27.52
CA THR A 178 1.76 -26.63 -28.99
C THR A 178 0.64 -25.78 -29.59
N ALA A 179 0.77 -25.36 -30.85
CA ALA A 179 -0.28 -24.60 -31.54
C ALA A 179 -1.63 -25.34 -31.56
N VAL A 180 -1.62 -26.67 -31.74
CA VAL A 180 -2.85 -27.50 -31.72
C VAL A 180 -3.53 -27.45 -30.36
N GLU A 181 -2.77 -27.57 -29.26
CA GLU A 181 -3.32 -27.45 -27.91
C GLU A 181 -3.83 -26.02 -27.64
N ALA A 182 -3.10 -25.00 -28.09
CA ALA A 182 -3.51 -23.60 -27.97
C ALA A 182 -4.85 -23.33 -28.67
N GLN A 183 -5.04 -23.88 -29.88
CA GLN A 183 -6.29 -23.80 -30.63
C GLN A 183 -7.44 -24.49 -29.88
N GLN A 184 -7.20 -25.67 -29.30
CA GLN A 184 -8.21 -26.38 -28.51
C GLN A 184 -8.60 -25.59 -27.26
N MET A 185 -7.62 -25.04 -26.52
CA MET A 185 -7.86 -24.22 -25.34
C MET A 185 -8.58 -22.91 -25.69
N ARG A 186 -8.26 -22.30 -26.83
CA ARG A 186 -8.96 -21.11 -27.32
C ARG A 186 -10.47 -21.35 -27.49
N GLY A 187 -10.86 -22.55 -27.92
CA GLY A 187 -12.26 -22.96 -28.07
C GLY A 187 -13.01 -23.21 -26.75
N LEU A 188 -12.32 -23.26 -25.61
CA LEU A 188 -12.92 -23.39 -24.28
C LEU A 188 -13.27 -22.04 -23.64
N LEU A 189 -12.75 -20.94 -24.20
CA LEU A 189 -12.76 -19.59 -23.60
C LEU A 189 -13.79 -18.69 -24.27
N GLN A 190 -14.50 -17.90 -23.48
CA GLN A 190 -15.37 -16.82 -23.98
C GLN A 190 -14.60 -15.54 -24.28
N GLY A 191 -13.49 -15.31 -23.56
CA GLY A 191 -12.64 -14.13 -23.63
C GLY A 191 -11.39 -14.40 -24.45
N ARG A 192 -10.24 -13.90 -24.02
CA ARG A 192 -8.93 -13.96 -24.70
C ARG A 192 -8.01 -15.01 -24.07
N LEU A 193 -7.08 -15.54 -24.87
CA LEU A 193 -6.01 -16.44 -24.41
C LEU A 193 -4.67 -15.73 -24.61
N ILE A 194 -4.13 -15.17 -23.53
CA ILE A 194 -3.04 -14.19 -23.56
C ILE A 194 -1.76 -14.80 -22.98
N ASN A 195 -0.64 -14.59 -23.66
CA ASN A 195 0.69 -14.98 -23.21
C ASN A 195 1.60 -13.74 -23.07
N ALA A 196 1.81 -13.27 -21.85
CA ALA A 196 2.81 -12.26 -21.54
C ALA A 196 4.17 -12.95 -21.31
N TYR A 197 5.08 -12.81 -22.27
CA TYR A 197 6.36 -13.53 -22.32
C TYR A 197 7.55 -12.57 -22.36
N SER A 198 8.75 -13.01 -21.98
CA SER A 198 9.96 -12.18 -22.08
C SER A 198 11.18 -13.02 -22.40
N LYS A 199 11.96 -12.58 -23.38
CA LYS A 199 13.25 -13.20 -23.70
C LYS A 199 14.31 -12.93 -22.62
N ALA A 200 14.12 -11.88 -21.82
CA ALA A 200 15.02 -11.50 -20.72
C ALA A 200 14.86 -12.38 -19.46
N ASP A 201 13.77 -13.17 -19.35
CA ASP A 201 13.50 -14.04 -18.20
C ASP A 201 14.43 -15.27 -18.16
N LYS A 202 15.64 -15.08 -17.63
CA LYS A 202 16.66 -16.14 -17.53
C LYS A 202 16.26 -17.31 -16.62
N THR A 203 15.31 -17.14 -15.71
CA THR A 203 14.88 -18.21 -14.80
C THR A 203 14.21 -19.34 -15.56
N LEU A 204 13.43 -19.02 -16.59
CA LEU A 204 12.78 -20.03 -17.43
C LEU A 204 13.74 -20.82 -18.32
N LEU A 205 15.01 -20.38 -18.48
CA LEU A 205 16.05 -21.20 -19.12
C LEU A 205 16.48 -22.39 -18.25
N LEU A 206 16.22 -22.33 -16.95
CA LEU A 206 16.44 -23.45 -16.03
C LEU A 206 15.38 -24.55 -16.18
N ASN A 207 14.32 -24.31 -16.96
CA ASN A 207 13.29 -25.30 -17.23
C ASN A 207 13.74 -26.29 -18.34
N TRP A 208 14.74 -27.13 -18.00
CA TRP A 208 15.37 -28.07 -18.93
C TRP A 208 14.36 -28.98 -19.65
N GLY A 209 14.50 -29.09 -20.97
CA GLY A 209 13.77 -30.05 -21.82
C GLY A 209 12.39 -29.60 -22.32
N GLU A 210 11.98 -28.35 -22.08
CA GLU A 210 10.71 -27.80 -22.59
C GLU A 210 10.89 -26.37 -23.12
N THR A 211 10.23 -26.06 -24.23
CA THR A 211 10.19 -24.70 -24.77
C THR A 211 9.08 -23.91 -24.08
N CYS A 212 9.44 -23.19 -23.02
CA CYS A 212 8.44 -22.53 -22.17
C CYS A 212 7.71 -21.39 -22.89
N LEU A 213 6.38 -21.39 -22.79
CA LEU A 213 5.50 -20.33 -23.28
C LEU A 213 5.87 -18.95 -22.71
N GLY A 214 6.36 -18.89 -21.46
CA GLY A 214 6.82 -17.64 -20.83
C GLY A 214 8.05 -16.97 -21.44
N ARG A 215 8.74 -17.63 -22.39
CA ARG A 215 9.88 -17.05 -23.14
C ARG A 215 9.63 -17.00 -24.66
N ASN A 216 8.56 -17.61 -25.14
CA ASN A 216 8.37 -17.89 -26.56
C ASN A 216 6.92 -17.66 -26.97
N GLU A 217 6.72 -17.20 -28.20
CA GLU A 217 5.41 -17.09 -28.81
C GLU A 217 4.91 -18.45 -29.27
N VAL A 218 3.59 -18.65 -29.21
CA VAL A 218 2.91 -19.84 -29.75
C VAL A 218 1.67 -19.38 -30.51
N GLU A 219 1.45 -19.95 -31.69
CA GLU A 219 0.29 -19.64 -32.52
C GLU A 219 -1.03 -19.88 -31.75
N HIS A 220 -2.03 -19.04 -32.01
CA HIS A 220 -3.33 -18.99 -31.32
C HIS A 220 -3.32 -18.43 -29.88
N PHE A 221 -2.17 -18.04 -29.34
CA PHE A 221 -2.09 -17.09 -28.21
C PHE A 221 -2.01 -15.65 -28.71
N GLU A 222 -2.63 -14.73 -27.97
CA GLU A 222 -2.30 -13.31 -28.03
C GLU A 222 -0.99 -13.12 -27.25
N SER A 223 0.14 -13.23 -27.94
CA SER A 223 1.47 -13.16 -27.34
C SER A 223 1.97 -11.72 -27.26
N ILE A 224 2.40 -11.29 -26.08
CA ILE A 224 2.79 -9.91 -25.77
C ILE A 224 4.17 -9.95 -25.11
N GLU A 225 5.17 -9.36 -25.77
CA GLU A 225 6.55 -9.35 -25.26
C GLU A 225 6.72 -8.27 -24.19
N MET A 226 7.03 -8.69 -22.98
CA MET A 226 7.36 -7.83 -21.85
C MET A 226 8.87 -7.51 -21.88
N ASN A 227 9.21 -6.35 -22.45
CA ASN A 227 10.59 -5.92 -22.62
C ASN A 227 11.31 -5.73 -21.28
N ASP A 228 12.49 -6.32 -21.14
CA ASP A 228 13.34 -6.28 -19.93
C ASP A 228 12.71 -6.84 -18.65
N PHE A 229 11.67 -7.67 -18.75
CA PHE A 229 11.10 -8.37 -17.59
C PHE A 229 11.94 -9.61 -17.21
N GLY A 230 12.45 -9.61 -15.98
CA GLY A 230 12.89 -10.81 -15.26
C GLY A 230 11.70 -11.61 -14.70
N HIS A 231 11.97 -12.81 -14.19
CA HIS A 231 10.93 -13.76 -13.75
C HIS A 231 9.99 -13.23 -12.66
N THR A 232 10.55 -12.48 -11.70
CA THR A 232 9.82 -11.89 -10.56
C THR A 232 9.07 -10.61 -10.95
N ASP A 233 9.53 -9.94 -12.00
CA ASP A 233 9.06 -8.61 -12.39
C ASP A 233 7.60 -8.63 -12.84
N TYR A 234 7.13 -9.74 -13.40
CA TYR A 234 5.73 -9.92 -13.80
C TYR A 234 4.74 -9.66 -12.66
N TRP A 235 5.12 -10.02 -11.44
CA TRP A 235 4.28 -9.84 -10.27
C TRP A 235 4.52 -8.49 -9.59
N GLU A 236 5.78 -8.03 -9.54
CA GLU A 236 6.13 -6.72 -8.98
C GLU A 236 5.60 -5.54 -9.81
N ARG A 237 5.52 -5.74 -11.12
CA ARG A 237 5.04 -4.79 -12.13
C ARG A 237 3.74 -5.28 -12.76
N LEU A 238 2.90 -5.98 -12.00
CA LEU A 238 1.60 -6.47 -12.45
C LEU A 238 0.71 -5.38 -13.10
N PRO A 239 0.65 -4.12 -12.60
CA PRO A 239 -0.08 -3.05 -13.30
C PRO A 239 0.39 -2.83 -14.75
N GLU A 240 1.69 -2.93 -15.01
CA GLU A 240 2.26 -2.79 -16.35
C GLU A 240 1.90 -3.99 -17.22
N VAL A 241 1.96 -5.22 -16.69
CA VAL A 241 1.50 -6.41 -17.42
C VAL A 241 0.03 -6.27 -17.82
N LEU A 242 -0.84 -5.82 -16.90
CA LEU A 242 -2.26 -5.64 -17.19
C LEU A 242 -2.51 -4.52 -18.21
N ALA A 243 -1.72 -3.45 -18.17
CA ALA A 243 -1.79 -2.34 -19.13
C ALA A 243 -1.34 -2.77 -20.54
N GLU A 244 -0.15 -3.37 -20.66
CA GLU A 244 0.42 -3.85 -21.93
C GLU A 244 -0.44 -4.95 -22.56
N THR A 245 -1.03 -5.82 -21.72
CA THR A 245 -1.94 -6.88 -22.19
C THR A 245 -3.37 -6.38 -22.45
N GLY A 246 -3.67 -5.13 -22.09
CA GLY A 246 -5.03 -4.58 -22.11
C GLY A 246 -6.02 -5.38 -21.25
N PHE A 247 -5.55 -6.16 -20.28
CA PHE A 247 -6.40 -7.02 -19.44
C PHE A 247 -7.24 -6.17 -18.50
N LYS A 248 -8.55 -6.08 -18.81
CA LYS A 248 -9.56 -5.32 -18.05
C LYS A 248 -9.24 -3.82 -17.91
N ALA A 249 -8.62 -3.21 -18.92
CA ALA A 249 -8.36 -1.76 -18.94
C ALA A 249 -9.66 -0.93 -19.08
N SER A 250 -9.82 0.13 -18.27
CA SER A 250 -10.95 1.06 -18.35
C SER A 250 -10.78 2.09 -19.48
N LYS A 251 -11.80 2.26 -20.33
CA LYS A 251 -11.80 3.31 -21.38
C LYS A 251 -11.88 4.72 -20.77
N PRO A 252 -11.12 5.71 -21.27
CA PRO A 252 -11.24 7.10 -20.83
C PRO A 252 -12.51 7.76 -21.42
N SER A 253 -13.31 8.38 -20.56
CA SER A 253 -14.44 9.25 -20.93
C SER A 253 -13.96 10.70 -21.16
N SER A 254 -14.49 11.34 -22.19
CA SER A 254 -14.17 12.67 -22.71
C SER A 254 -14.33 13.83 -21.70
N PRO A 255 -13.63 14.98 -21.91
CA PRO A 255 -13.72 16.16 -21.04
C PRO A 255 -14.78 17.17 -21.52
N GLU A 256 -15.47 17.83 -20.57
CA GLU A 256 -16.28 19.05 -20.75
C GLU A 256 -15.98 20.05 -19.60
N PRO A 257 -16.28 21.36 -19.73
CA PRO A 257 -15.26 22.41 -19.61
C PRO A 257 -15.43 23.35 -18.40
N ALA A 258 -14.43 24.22 -18.25
CA ALA A 258 -14.21 25.21 -17.20
C ALA A 258 -15.33 26.24 -16.98
N GLN A 259 -15.46 26.72 -15.74
CA GLN A 259 -16.10 27.99 -15.38
C GLN A 259 -15.21 28.83 -14.44
N ALA A 260 -15.27 30.14 -14.66
CA ALA A 260 -14.43 31.22 -14.14
C ALA A 260 -14.87 31.74 -12.73
N PRO A 261 -14.08 32.62 -12.07
CA PRO A 261 -14.16 32.87 -10.63
C PRO A 261 -15.17 33.96 -10.26
N ALA A 262 -15.65 33.95 -9.01
CA ALA A 262 -16.51 34.98 -8.43
C ALA A 262 -15.95 35.49 -7.09
N ASP A 263 -16.19 36.78 -6.88
CA ASP A 263 -15.52 37.74 -6.01
C ASP A 263 -15.59 37.51 -4.48
N VAL A 264 -14.54 38.00 -3.81
CA VAL A 264 -14.38 38.07 -2.36
C VAL A 264 -15.02 39.35 -1.82
N PHE A 265 -15.92 39.24 -0.83
CA PHE A 265 -16.37 40.34 0.03
C PHE A 265 -16.16 39.98 1.50
N THR A 266 -15.38 40.81 2.20
CA THR A 266 -15.14 40.79 3.65
C THR A 266 -16.11 41.72 4.38
N PRO A 267 -16.58 41.36 5.59
CA PRO A 267 -16.99 42.35 6.58
C PRO A 267 -16.22 42.25 7.91
N ALA A 268 -16.07 43.40 8.56
CA ALA A 268 -15.29 43.71 9.76
C ALA A 268 -15.99 43.29 11.09
N PRO A 269 -15.25 43.22 12.23
CA PRO A 269 -15.78 42.72 13.51
C PRO A 269 -16.38 43.81 14.42
N PRO A 270 -17.36 43.50 15.31
CA PRO A 270 -17.81 44.36 16.40
C PRO A 270 -17.19 44.00 17.78
N PRO A 271 -17.32 44.86 18.81
CA PRO A 271 -16.34 44.98 19.91
C PRO A 271 -16.63 44.10 21.15
N GLU A 272 -15.54 43.79 21.88
CA GLU A 272 -15.52 43.03 23.14
C GLU A 272 -16.13 43.79 24.33
N ARG A 273 -16.91 43.08 25.16
CA ARG A 273 -17.20 43.46 26.55
C ARG A 273 -16.55 42.45 27.49
N THR A 274 -15.82 42.97 28.47
CA THR A 274 -15.07 42.24 29.50
C THR A 274 -16.00 41.61 30.54
N VAL A 275 -15.75 40.35 30.89
CA VAL A 275 -16.32 39.66 32.06
C VAL A 275 -15.16 39.23 32.96
N GLU A 276 -15.27 39.56 34.23
CA GLU A 276 -14.27 39.36 35.29
C GLU A 276 -13.91 37.87 35.47
N GLU A 277 -12.60 37.57 35.42
CA GLU A 277 -12.05 36.23 35.68
C GLU A 277 -11.90 35.98 37.18
N GLN A 278 -12.58 34.95 37.68
CA GLN A 278 -12.30 34.38 39.00
C GLN A 278 -11.01 33.55 38.93
N ASP A 279 -10.04 33.95 39.74
CA ASP A 279 -8.73 33.35 39.91
C ASP A 279 -8.86 31.95 40.55
N MET A 280 -8.62 30.90 39.76
CA MET A 280 -8.43 29.53 40.25
C MET A 280 -7.01 29.08 39.91
N THR A 281 -6.10 29.21 40.87
CA THR A 281 -4.74 28.67 40.81
C THR A 281 -4.79 27.15 40.83
N LEU A 282 -4.11 26.54 39.85
CA LEU A 282 -4.23 25.13 39.51
C LEU A 282 -2.83 24.51 39.57
N GLU A 283 -2.60 23.60 40.52
CA GLU A 283 -1.35 22.85 40.61
C GLU A 283 -1.32 21.76 39.52
N LEU A 284 -0.50 21.98 38.48
CA LEU A 284 -0.27 21.02 37.40
C LEU A 284 0.89 20.10 37.79
N ASN A 285 0.59 19.06 38.57
CA ASN A 285 1.60 18.12 39.09
C ASN A 285 2.13 17.17 38.01
N SER A 286 1.37 16.95 36.93
CA SER A 286 1.82 16.25 35.73
C SER A 286 1.13 16.75 34.44
N PRO A 287 1.75 16.60 33.26
CA PRO A 287 1.10 16.89 31.98
C PRO A 287 -0.17 16.06 31.70
N GLY A 288 -0.31 14.88 32.30
CA GLY A 288 -1.50 14.02 32.18
C GLY A 288 -2.76 14.67 32.79
N ASP A 289 -2.59 15.46 33.84
CA ASP A 289 -3.68 16.18 34.52
C ASP A 289 -4.34 17.22 33.59
N ILE A 290 -3.58 17.76 32.64
CA ILE A 290 -4.07 18.72 31.64
C ILE A 290 -5.05 18.03 30.69
N TYR A 291 -4.68 16.85 30.19
CA TYR A 291 -5.49 16.10 29.24
C TYR A 291 -6.77 15.53 29.85
N GLN A 292 -6.66 15.00 31.08
CA GLN A 292 -7.81 14.52 31.82
C GLN A 292 -8.82 15.67 32.02
N ARG A 293 -8.34 16.86 32.37
CA ARG A 293 -9.20 18.02 32.61
C ARG A 293 -9.88 18.55 31.34
N ILE A 294 -9.20 18.53 30.20
CA ILE A 294 -9.81 18.87 28.90
C ILE A 294 -10.90 17.86 28.55
N SER A 295 -10.63 16.57 28.75
CA SER A 295 -11.58 15.49 28.50
C SER A 295 -12.82 15.59 29.41
N ASP A 296 -12.62 15.82 30.70
CA ASP A 296 -13.69 15.97 31.69
C ASP A 296 -14.59 17.17 31.39
N GLU A 297 -14.02 18.31 30.97
CA GLU A 297 -14.80 19.50 30.62
C GLU A 297 -15.61 19.30 29.33
N LEU A 298 -15.06 18.62 28.33
CA LEU A 298 -15.80 18.27 27.11
C LEU A 298 -16.93 17.25 27.39
N ALA A 299 -16.68 16.26 28.23
CA ALA A 299 -17.69 15.30 28.65
C ALA A 299 -18.85 16.00 29.40
N ARG A 300 -18.54 16.98 30.25
CA ARG A 300 -19.53 17.82 30.95
C ARG A 300 -20.40 18.63 29.98
N ILE A 301 -19.83 19.18 28.91
CA ILE A 301 -20.58 19.93 27.89
C ILE A 301 -21.53 18.99 27.13
N ILE A 302 -21.06 17.82 26.74
CA ILE A 302 -21.84 16.84 25.96
C ILE A 302 -23.00 16.28 26.79
N ASP A 303 -22.78 15.99 28.07
CA ASP A 303 -23.86 15.53 28.97
C ASP A 303 -24.97 16.58 29.13
N LYS A 304 -24.60 17.87 29.22
CA LYS A 304 -25.58 18.97 29.28
C LYS A 304 -26.38 19.15 27.99
N LEU A 305 -25.84 18.77 26.83
CA LEU A 305 -26.53 18.83 25.54
C LEU A 305 -27.47 17.64 25.30
N ARG A 306 -27.44 16.62 26.17
CA ARG A 306 -28.20 15.37 26.01
C ARG A 306 -29.67 15.47 26.45
N HIS A 307 -30.05 16.55 27.13
CA HIS A 307 -31.37 16.69 27.74
C HIS A 307 -32.40 17.13 26.69
N PRO A 308 -33.38 16.28 26.31
CA PRO A 308 -34.31 16.59 25.25
C PRO A 308 -35.20 17.78 25.60
N THR A 309 -35.37 18.71 24.66
CA THR A 309 -36.24 19.88 24.82
C THR A 309 -37.62 19.63 24.20
N ALA A 310 -38.62 20.33 24.75
CA ALA A 310 -39.99 20.34 24.22
C ALA A 310 -40.15 21.17 22.94
N ASP A 311 -39.07 21.72 22.37
CA ASP A 311 -39.07 22.36 21.06
C ASP A 311 -38.27 21.48 20.09
N GLU A 312 -38.89 21.02 19.00
CA GLU A 312 -38.23 20.12 18.03
C GLU A 312 -37.04 20.77 17.32
N THR A 313 -37.10 22.09 17.09
CA THR A 313 -36.02 22.86 16.44
C THR A 313 -34.81 22.92 17.37
N LEU A 314 -35.06 23.16 18.65
CA LEU A 314 -34.04 23.21 19.67
C LEU A 314 -33.50 21.82 20.01
N ASP A 315 -34.34 20.79 20.06
CA ASP A 315 -33.93 19.41 20.34
C ASP A 315 -33.06 18.86 19.20
N LYS A 316 -33.39 19.22 17.95
CA LYS A 316 -32.55 18.93 16.79
C LYS A 316 -31.24 19.70 16.82
N ALA A 317 -31.26 21.00 17.10
CA ALA A 317 -30.05 21.81 17.23
C ALA A 317 -29.16 21.28 18.37
N GLN A 318 -29.74 20.82 19.48
CA GLN A 318 -29.04 20.16 20.58
C GLN A 318 -28.47 18.80 20.16
N LYS A 319 -29.21 17.97 19.43
CA LYS A 319 -28.72 16.68 18.89
C LYS A 319 -27.61 16.86 17.86
N GLU A 320 -27.70 17.87 17.01
CA GLU A 320 -26.67 18.22 16.03
C GLU A 320 -25.42 18.77 16.72
N ALA A 321 -25.58 19.69 17.67
CA ALA A 321 -24.48 20.16 18.50
C ALA A 321 -23.85 19.03 19.32
N HIS A 322 -24.66 18.12 19.87
CA HIS A 322 -24.20 16.93 20.56
C HIS A 322 -23.45 15.99 19.62
N THR A 323 -23.94 15.76 18.39
CA THR A 323 -23.27 14.91 17.41
C THR A 323 -21.95 15.52 16.96
N LEU A 324 -21.94 16.81 16.62
CA LEU A 324 -20.74 17.56 16.24
C LEU A 324 -19.72 17.58 17.38
N LEU A 325 -20.14 17.88 18.60
CA LEU A 325 -19.27 17.90 19.77
C LEU A 325 -18.82 16.49 20.18
N ALA A 326 -19.62 15.45 19.98
CA ALA A 326 -19.24 14.06 20.22
C ALA A 326 -18.26 13.54 19.16
N GLU A 327 -18.44 13.88 17.88
CA GLU A 327 -17.48 13.57 16.80
C GLU A 327 -16.15 14.28 17.04
N HIS A 328 -16.18 15.57 17.40
CA HIS A 328 -14.98 16.31 17.77
C HIS A 328 -14.37 15.81 19.08
N GLN A 329 -15.16 15.43 20.10
CA GLN A 329 -14.67 14.81 21.32
C GLN A 329 -14.01 13.46 21.00
N ALA A 330 -14.58 12.65 20.11
CA ALA A 330 -14.00 11.38 19.70
C ALA A 330 -12.70 11.58 18.92
N ALA A 331 -12.67 12.54 17.98
CA ALA A 331 -11.47 12.90 17.24
C ALA A 331 -10.38 13.46 18.16
N LEU A 332 -10.76 14.33 19.10
CA LEU A 332 -9.87 14.88 20.10
C LEU A 332 -9.38 13.80 21.06
N SER A 333 -10.25 12.95 21.57
CA SER A 333 -9.89 11.83 22.47
C SER A 333 -8.95 10.87 21.77
N LYS A 334 -9.14 10.62 20.47
CA LYS A 334 -8.21 9.84 19.65
C LYS A 334 -6.87 10.57 19.50
N GLN A 335 -6.86 11.85 19.15
CA GLN A 335 -5.62 12.63 19.06
C GLN A 335 -4.88 12.73 20.41
N LEU A 336 -5.62 12.82 21.51
CA LEU A 336 -5.10 12.84 22.87
C LEU A 336 -4.58 11.48 23.30
N ALA A 337 -5.26 10.39 22.97
CA ALA A 337 -4.79 9.03 23.19
C ALA A 337 -3.56 8.71 22.31
N ASP A 338 -3.53 9.19 21.07
CA ASP A 338 -2.38 9.08 20.18
C ASP A 338 -1.19 9.91 20.72
N LEU A 339 -1.44 11.12 21.24
CA LEU A 339 -0.43 11.92 21.95
C LEU A 339 0.04 11.23 23.23
N GLU A 340 -0.85 10.68 24.06
CA GLU A 340 -0.50 9.96 25.28
C GLU A 340 0.33 8.70 24.97
N ARG A 341 -0.06 7.97 23.92
CA ARG A 341 0.60 6.74 23.49
C ARG A 341 1.96 6.98 22.83
N ASN A 342 2.10 8.07 22.08
CA ASN A 342 3.27 8.31 21.23
C ASN A 342 4.21 9.42 21.74
N ALA A 343 3.78 10.28 22.67
CA ALA A 343 4.66 11.30 23.23
C ALA A 343 5.64 10.67 24.23
N GLU A 344 6.91 11.02 24.09
CA GLU A 344 7.97 10.61 25.01
C GLU A 344 8.05 11.62 26.15
N TRP A 345 7.86 11.16 27.39
CA TRP A 345 7.71 12.04 28.56
C TRP A 345 8.96 12.10 29.43
N ASN A 346 9.82 11.10 29.34
CA ASN A 346 10.97 10.93 30.23
C ASN A 346 12.31 11.07 29.51
N THR A 347 12.33 10.81 28.20
CA THR A 347 13.56 10.75 27.41
C THR A 347 13.50 11.75 26.27
N PHE A 348 14.48 12.66 26.24
CA PHE A 348 14.63 13.60 25.14
C PHE A 348 14.90 12.80 23.86
N THR A 349 14.06 12.97 22.85
CA THR A 349 14.03 12.08 21.69
C THR A 349 14.27 12.89 20.42
N ILE A 350 15.22 12.46 19.60
CA ILE A 350 15.64 13.15 18.38
C ILE A 350 15.40 12.25 17.17
N ALA A 351 14.58 12.70 16.22
CA ALA A 351 14.35 11.96 14.98
C ALA A 351 15.36 12.32 13.89
N PHE A 352 15.91 11.31 13.22
CA PHE A 352 16.75 11.46 12.05
C PHE A 352 15.90 11.36 10.78
N TYR A 353 15.59 12.52 10.21
CA TYR A 353 14.77 12.69 9.02
C TYR A 353 15.67 13.09 7.84
N GLY A 354 15.36 12.69 6.60
CA GLY A 354 16.18 13.13 5.46
C GLY A 354 16.16 12.23 4.24
N GLU A 355 16.79 12.68 3.16
CA GLU A 355 16.81 12.03 1.86
C GLU A 355 17.40 10.61 1.91
N THR A 356 17.00 9.77 0.96
CA THR A 356 17.59 8.43 0.80
C THR A 356 19.05 8.58 0.38
N GLY A 357 19.96 7.85 1.04
CA GLY A 357 21.39 7.94 0.72
C GLY A 357 22.07 9.25 1.16
N ALA A 358 21.43 10.06 2.00
CA ALA A 358 22.06 11.18 2.72
C ALA A 358 23.04 10.70 3.82
N GLY A 359 23.05 9.41 4.16
CA GLY A 359 23.96 8.81 5.14
C GLY A 359 23.47 8.88 6.59
N LYS A 360 22.14 8.95 6.80
CA LYS A 360 21.49 8.89 8.12
C LYS A 360 21.97 7.71 8.97
N SER A 361 21.84 6.49 8.44
CA SER A 361 22.18 5.29 9.19
C SER A 361 23.68 5.17 9.48
N THR A 362 24.55 5.71 8.61
CA THR A 362 25.99 5.83 8.90
C THR A 362 26.24 6.74 10.10
N LEU A 363 25.53 7.88 10.17
CA LEU A 363 25.67 8.81 11.28
C LEU A 363 25.13 8.20 12.58
N ILE A 364 23.95 7.59 12.55
CA ILE A 364 23.37 6.90 13.71
C ILE A 364 24.29 5.78 14.21
N GLU A 365 24.79 4.93 13.32
CA GLU A 365 25.72 3.85 13.70
C GLU A 365 27.01 4.41 14.32
N THR A 366 27.55 5.49 13.76
CA THR A 366 28.73 6.17 14.34
C THR A 366 28.45 6.69 15.75
N LEU A 367 27.28 7.29 15.98
CA LEU A 367 26.89 7.79 17.30
C LEU A 367 26.67 6.65 18.30
N ARG A 368 26.01 5.56 17.89
CA ARG A 368 25.83 4.36 18.72
C ARG A 368 27.17 3.80 19.19
N ILE A 369 28.17 3.78 18.31
CA ILE A 369 29.52 3.32 18.65
C ILE A 369 30.22 4.31 19.60
N LEU A 370 30.28 5.60 19.23
CA LEU A 370 31.03 6.61 20.00
C LEU A 370 30.43 6.88 21.39
N LEU A 371 29.10 6.75 21.52
CA LEU A 371 28.37 6.93 22.76
C LEU A 371 28.10 5.63 23.52
N GLN A 372 28.68 4.50 23.05
CA GLN A 372 28.65 3.22 23.74
C GLN A 372 27.23 2.73 24.04
N GLU A 373 26.37 2.75 23.03
CA GLU A 373 24.99 2.24 23.10
C GLU A 373 24.96 0.78 23.60
N PRO A 374 24.10 0.42 24.58
CA PRO A 374 24.16 -0.89 25.24
C PRO A 374 24.08 -2.11 24.31
N ASP A 375 23.18 -2.12 23.33
CA ASP A 375 23.05 -3.24 22.39
C ASP A 375 24.26 -3.30 21.44
N LYS A 376 24.80 -2.13 21.07
CA LYS A 376 26.04 -2.03 20.29
C LYS A 376 27.23 -2.58 21.07
N LEU A 377 27.37 -2.25 22.35
CA LEU A 377 28.41 -2.82 23.22
C LEU A 377 28.30 -4.34 23.32
N ALA A 378 27.08 -4.88 23.50
CA ALA A 378 26.85 -6.32 23.55
C ALA A 378 27.24 -7.02 22.24
N SER A 379 26.86 -6.44 21.11
CA SER A 379 27.25 -6.93 19.77
C SER A 379 28.78 -6.89 19.57
N GLN A 380 29.45 -5.81 19.97
CA GLN A 380 30.90 -5.69 19.90
C GLN A 380 31.63 -6.69 20.82
N GLN A 381 31.08 -6.95 22.01
CA GLN A 381 31.61 -7.97 22.92
C GLN A 381 31.47 -9.37 22.29
N ALA A 382 30.31 -9.71 21.75
CA ALA A 382 30.10 -10.98 21.04
C ALA A 382 31.05 -11.13 19.84
N PHE A 383 31.30 -10.05 19.10
CA PHE A 383 32.29 -10.03 18.01
C PHE A 383 33.71 -10.33 18.53
N ARG A 384 34.14 -9.70 19.62
CA ARG A 384 35.47 -9.94 20.23
C ARG A 384 35.59 -11.37 20.73
N GLU A 385 34.59 -11.87 21.44
CA GLU A 385 34.57 -13.25 21.94
C GLU A 385 34.66 -14.27 20.81
N LEU A 386 33.92 -14.07 19.70
CA LEU A 386 34.01 -14.91 18.50
C LEU A 386 35.40 -14.83 17.85
N ARG A 387 35.95 -13.62 17.70
CA ARG A 387 37.29 -13.41 17.12
C ARG A 387 38.37 -14.11 17.95
N ASP A 388 38.34 -13.91 19.27
CA ASP A 388 39.36 -14.39 20.19
C ASP A 388 39.26 -15.92 20.40
N LYS A 389 38.04 -16.46 20.54
CA LYS A 389 37.79 -17.92 20.66
C LYS A 389 38.33 -18.72 19.48
N HIS A 390 38.25 -18.16 18.28
CA HIS A 390 38.65 -18.83 17.04
C HIS A 390 40.03 -18.40 16.53
N GLY A 391 40.74 -17.54 17.26
CA GLY A 391 42.06 -17.06 16.87
C GLY A 391 42.08 -16.43 15.48
N LEU A 392 40.99 -15.74 15.09
CA LEU A 392 40.82 -15.17 13.75
C LEU A 392 41.64 -13.87 13.63
N SER A 393 42.96 -14.02 13.59
CA SER A 393 43.89 -12.98 13.18
C SER A 393 44.15 -13.08 11.67
N GLU A 394 44.44 -11.94 11.05
CA GLU A 394 44.87 -11.87 9.63
C GLU A 394 46.06 -12.83 9.38
N GLU A 395 46.94 -12.97 10.37
CA GLU A 395 48.09 -13.88 10.34
C GLU A 395 47.70 -15.37 10.28
N ASN A 396 46.66 -15.79 11.02
CA ASN A 396 46.20 -17.18 11.01
C ASN A 396 45.47 -17.53 9.70
N LEU A 397 44.72 -16.58 9.14
CA LEU A 397 44.10 -16.73 7.82
C LEU A 397 45.15 -16.85 6.71
N GLN A 398 46.20 -16.03 6.75
CA GLN A 398 47.32 -16.10 5.82
C GLN A 398 48.10 -17.42 5.95
N ARG A 399 48.35 -17.91 7.18
CA ARG A 399 49.00 -19.21 7.40
C ARG A 399 48.20 -20.36 6.79
N LEU A 400 46.88 -20.35 6.93
CA LEU A 400 45.99 -21.36 6.32
C LEU A 400 46.04 -21.29 4.79
N GLN A 401 45.98 -20.09 4.20
CA GLN A 401 46.10 -19.90 2.74
C GLN A 401 47.47 -20.34 2.20
N GLN A 402 48.55 -20.05 2.94
CA GLN A 402 49.91 -20.45 2.56
C GLN A 402 50.08 -21.98 2.62
N ALA A 403 49.52 -22.65 3.63
CA ALA A 403 49.53 -24.10 3.72
C ALA A 403 48.77 -24.76 2.55
N ILE A 404 47.65 -24.16 2.11
CA ILE A 404 46.89 -24.61 0.94
C ILE A 404 47.73 -24.47 -0.34
N SER A 405 48.35 -23.31 -0.57
CA SER A 405 49.18 -23.05 -1.76
C SER A 405 50.44 -23.94 -1.83
N GLN A 406 51.10 -24.21 -0.70
CA GLN A 406 52.23 -25.13 -0.63
C GLN A 406 51.82 -26.57 -0.98
N THR A 407 50.61 -26.96 -0.57
CA THR A 407 50.05 -28.28 -0.89
C THR A 407 49.75 -28.41 -2.38
N GLU A 408 49.15 -27.38 -3.00
CA GLU A 408 48.88 -27.35 -4.45
C GLU A 408 50.16 -27.46 -5.29
N THR A 409 51.22 -26.76 -4.86
CA THR A 409 52.53 -26.83 -5.54
C THR A 409 53.09 -28.25 -5.56
N ARG A 410 53.07 -28.93 -4.40
CA ARG A 410 53.55 -30.33 -4.30
C ARG A 410 52.73 -31.30 -5.15
N LEU A 411 51.41 -31.08 -5.26
CA LEU A 411 50.54 -31.88 -6.14
C LEU A 411 50.89 -31.69 -7.61
N GLY A 412 51.21 -30.45 -8.02
CA GLY A 412 51.67 -30.15 -9.38
C GLY A 412 53.00 -30.84 -9.73
N GLU A 413 53.96 -30.85 -8.80
CA GLU A 413 55.27 -31.51 -8.98
C GLU A 413 55.12 -33.04 -9.16
N LEU A 414 54.26 -33.67 -8.36
CA LEU A 414 53.99 -35.12 -8.46
C LEU A 414 53.33 -35.50 -9.79
N ALA A 415 52.38 -34.70 -10.27
CA ALA A 415 51.76 -34.91 -11.57
C ALA A 415 52.77 -34.81 -12.74
N GLN A 416 53.72 -33.89 -12.66
CA GLN A 416 54.80 -33.77 -13.65
C GLN A 416 55.74 -34.98 -13.64
N GLN A 417 56.11 -35.48 -12.47
CA GLN A 417 56.97 -36.67 -12.34
C GLN A 417 56.32 -37.93 -12.95
N LEU A 418 55.01 -38.11 -12.73
CA LEU A 418 54.23 -39.18 -13.34
C LEU A 418 54.21 -39.09 -14.87
N SER A 419 53.93 -37.90 -15.41
CA SER A 419 53.91 -37.65 -16.85
C SER A 419 55.27 -37.90 -17.52
N ALA A 420 56.37 -37.47 -16.89
CA ALA A 420 57.72 -37.67 -17.40
C ALA A 420 58.10 -39.16 -17.43
N THR A 421 57.65 -39.92 -16.43
CA THR A 421 57.93 -41.36 -16.36
C THR A 421 57.16 -42.13 -17.43
N LEU A 422 55.90 -41.81 -17.67
CA LEU A 422 55.10 -42.43 -18.74
C LEU A 422 55.71 -42.19 -20.13
N GLN A 423 56.16 -40.96 -20.41
CA GLN A 423 56.81 -40.63 -21.68
C GLN A 423 58.10 -41.44 -21.91
N ARG A 424 58.88 -41.73 -20.86
CA ARG A 424 60.13 -42.49 -20.95
C ARG A 424 59.93 -43.93 -21.46
N TYR A 425 58.79 -44.55 -21.19
CA TYR A 425 58.51 -45.93 -21.59
C TYR A 425 57.68 -46.04 -22.89
N GLU A 426 56.97 -44.99 -23.30
CA GLU A 426 56.24 -44.99 -24.57
C GLU A 426 57.14 -44.93 -25.81
N GLN A 427 58.25 -44.18 -25.72
CA GLN A 427 59.12 -43.96 -26.87
C GLN A 427 59.84 -45.25 -27.33
N PRO A 428 60.48 -46.05 -26.45
CA PRO A 428 61.07 -47.34 -26.84
C PRO A 428 60.04 -48.32 -27.37
N LEU A 429 58.80 -48.29 -26.84
CA LEU A 429 57.71 -49.13 -27.32
C LEU A 429 57.31 -48.78 -28.76
N ARG A 430 57.19 -47.48 -29.08
CA ARG A 430 56.89 -47.03 -30.45
C ARG A 430 58.00 -47.39 -31.43
N GLU A 431 59.26 -47.22 -31.02
CA GLU A 431 60.43 -47.56 -31.84
C GLU A 431 60.50 -49.07 -32.12
N ALA A 432 60.23 -49.92 -31.12
CA ALA A 432 60.22 -51.37 -31.28
C ALA A 432 59.09 -51.85 -32.21
N HIS A 433 57.88 -51.30 -32.09
CA HIS A 433 56.78 -51.61 -33.01
C HIS A 433 57.11 -51.17 -34.45
N ALA A 434 57.64 -49.96 -34.62
CA ALA A 434 58.02 -49.45 -35.94
C ALA A 434 59.12 -50.30 -36.60
N ALA A 435 60.10 -50.80 -35.82
CA ALA A 435 61.13 -51.69 -36.32
C ALA A 435 60.56 -53.05 -36.79
N LEU A 436 59.61 -53.61 -36.04
CA LEU A 436 58.90 -54.85 -36.41
C LEU A 436 58.07 -54.66 -37.68
N ASP A 437 57.32 -53.56 -37.78
CA ASP A 437 56.52 -53.22 -38.96
C ASP A 437 57.40 -53.03 -40.19
N GLN A 438 58.55 -52.35 -40.04
CA GLN A 438 59.50 -52.13 -41.13
C GLN A 438 60.19 -53.43 -41.57
N ALA A 439 60.51 -54.35 -40.65
CA ALA A 439 61.03 -55.67 -41.00
C ALA A 439 60.00 -56.51 -41.76
N ASN A 440 58.74 -56.51 -41.31
CA ASN A 440 57.64 -57.22 -41.97
C ASN A 440 57.38 -56.67 -43.38
N ALA A 441 57.39 -55.33 -43.55
CA ALA A 441 57.23 -54.70 -44.86
C ALA A 441 58.35 -55.08 -45.83
N ARG A 442 59.62 -55.01 -45.38
CA ARG A 442 60.79 -55.39 -46.19
C ARG A 442 60.74 -56.86 -46.62
N SER A 443 60.39 -57.76 -45.70
CA SER A 443 60.22 -59.18 -46.00
C SER A 443 59.09 -59.42 -47.00
N GLY A 444 57.94 -58.75 -46.82
CA GLY A 444 56.80 -58.86 -47.72
C GLY A 444 57.12 -58.42 -49.16
N GLU A 445 57.83 -57.31 -49.33
CA GLU A 445 58.29 -56.82 -50.64
C GLU A 445 59.26 -57.81 -51.31
N LEU A 446 60.24 -58.32 -50.56
CA LEU A 446 61.23 -59.28 -51.07
C LEU A 446 60.56 -60.58 -51.53
N ALA A 447 59.64 -61.13 -50.72
CA ALA A 447 58.87 -62.33 -51.04
C ALA A 447 58.00 -62.13 -52.29
N HIS A 448 57.37 -60.96 -52.45
CA HIS A 448 56.59 -60.63 -53.66
C HIS A 448 57.46 -60.50 -54.91
N SER A 449 58.68 -59.96 -54.79
CA SER A 449 59.63 -59.85 -55.90
C SER A 449 60.12 -61.22 -56.35
N LEU A 450 60.65 -62.01 -55.41
CA LEU A 450 61.18 -63.35 -55.67
C LEU A 450 60.07 -64.32 -56.12
N GLY A 451 58.86 -64.22 -55.57
CA GLY A 451 57.71 -65.01 -55.99
C GLY A 451 57.32 -64.74 -57.45
N ARG A 452 57.35 -63.47 -57.90
CA ARG A 452 57.12 -63.14 -59.31
C ARG A 452 58.21 -63.69 -60.22
N THR A 453 59.48 -63.60 -59.82
CA THR A 453 60.59 -64.18 -60.58
C THR A 453 60.49 -65.70 -60.65
N LEU A 454 60.13 -66.36 -59.54
CA LEU A 454 59.91 -67.80 -59.50
C LEU A 454 58.78 -68.22 -60.46
N GLN A 455 57.65 -67.51 -60.45
CA GLN A 455 56.53 -67.76 -61.36
C GLN A 455 56.96 -67.63 -62.85
N GLN A 456 57.80 -66.65 -63.18
CA GLN A 456 58.37 -66.53 -64.53
C GLN A 456 59.27 -67.72 -64.88
N HIS A 457 60.12 -68.16 -63.94
CA HIS A 457 61.00 -69.32 -64.15
C HIS A 457 60.23 -70.64 -64.24
N GLU A 458 59.13 -70.80 -63.49
CA GLU A 458 58.21 -71.93 -63.61
C GLU A 458 57.56 -71.98 -64.99
N GLN A 459 57.15 -70.84 -65.52
CA GLN A 459 56.57 -70.76 -66.86
C GLN A 459 57.61 -71.09 -67.94
N LEU A 460 58.84 -70.56 -67.83
CA LEU A 460 59.93 -70.93 -68.73
C LEU A 460 60.29 -72.42 -68.66
N HIS A 461 60.25 -73.02 -67.47
CA HIS A 461 60.42 -74.45 -67.29
C HIS A 461 59.30 -75.24 -67.98
N HIS A 462 58.04 -74.80 -67.81
CA HIS A 462 56.88 -75.42 -68.44
C HIS A 462 56.98 -75.36 -69.98
N ASP A 463 57.26 -74.19 -70.54
CA ASP A 463 57.43 -73.98 -71.98
C ASP A 463 58.57 -74.84 -72.54
N ALA A 464 59.70 -74.94 -71.81
CA ALA A 464 60.83 -75.78 -72.21
C ALA A 464 60.47 -77.28 -72.16
N LEU A 465 59.67 -77.69 -71.19
CA LEU A 465 59.20 -79.08 -71.05
C LEU A 465 58.22 -79.44 -72.17
N GLU A 466 57.31 -78.54 -72.51
CA GLU A 466 56.40 -78.71 -73.65
C GLU A 466 57.17 -78.76 -74.98
N ALA A 467 58.18 -77.91 -75.16
CA ALA A 467 59.04 -77.93 -76.34
C ALA A 467 59.79 -79.27 -76.50
N VAL A 468 60.33 -79.83 -75.40
CA VAL A 468 60.93 -81.18 -75.40
C VAL A 468 59.90 -82.24 -75.78
N SER A 469 58.71 -82.22 -75.17
CA SER A 469 57.62 -83.16 -75.46
C SER A 469 57.16 -83.11 -76.93
N ARG A 470 57.04 -81.89 -77.48
CA ARG A 470 56.69 -81.67 -78.89
C ARG A 470 57.76 -82.22 -79.84
N GLN A 471 59.04 -81.97 -79.55
CA GLN A 471 60.14 -82.48 -80.38
C GLN A 471 60.28 -84.01 -80.28
N GLN A 472 60.03 -84.61 -79.11
CA GLN A 472 59.95 -86.07 -78.97
C GLN A 472 58.83 -86.67 -79.83
N THR A 473 57.67 -86.01 -79.87
CA THR A 473 56.53 -86.43 -80.68
C THR A 473 56.84 -86.32 -82.18
N LEU A 474 57.41 -85.19 -82.63
CA LEU A 474 57.83 -84.97 -84.02
C LEU A 474 58.90 -85.97 -84.47
N LEU A 475 59.89 -86.25 -83.62
CA LEU A 475 60.94 -87.23 -83.89
C LEU A 475 60.37 -88.64 -84.03
N ALA A 476 59.43 -89.02 -83.14
CA ALA A 476 58.73 -90.30 -83.23
C ALA A 476 57.88 -90.43 -84.52
N GLU A 477 57.19 -89.37 -84.93
CA GLU A 477 56.38 -89.33 -86.15
C GLU A 477 57.24 -89.40 -87.43
N ARG A 478 58.40 -88.74 -87.44
CA ARG A 478 59.34 -88.75 -88.56
C ARG A 478 60.09 -90.07 -88.69
N ILE A 479 60.45 -90.73 -87.59
CA ILE A 479 60.98 -92.11 -87.61
C ILE A 479 59.95 -93.10 -88.16
N ARG A 480 58.66 -92.87 -87.87
CA ARG A 480 57.54 -93.72 -88.34
C ARG A 480 57.23 -93.56 -89.83
N THR A 481 57.44 -92.37 -90.41
CA THR A 481 57.14 -92.04 -91.82
C THR A 481 58.36 -92.07 -92.77
N ALA A 482 59.58 -92.30 -92.26
CA ALA A 482 60.81 -92.32 -93.06
C ALA A 482 60.96 -93.56 -93.99
N SER A 483 61.39 -93.33 -95.24
CA SER A 483 61.67 -94.36 -96.24
C SER A 483 62.93 -95.21 -95.90
N LEU A 484 63.06 -96.40 -96.50
CA LEU A 484 64.17 -97.35 -96.25
C LEU A 484 65.56 -96.73 -96.49
N TRP A 485 65.71 -95.84 -97.48
CA TRP A 485 66.96 -95.12 -97.74
C TRP A 485 67.24 -94.01 -96.71
N GLN A 486 66.21 -93.38 -96.12
CA GLN A 486 66.38 -92.39 -95.06
C GLN A 486 66.79 -93.03 -93.72
N LYS A 487 66.32 -94.25 -93.42
CA LYS A 487 66.72 -95.00 -92.22
C LYS A 487 68.20 -95.43 -92.24
N LEU A 488 68.79 -95.67 -93.42
CA LEU A 488 70.22 -96.01 -93.57
C LEU A 488 71.13 -94.78 -93.39
N LEU A 489 70.73 -93.60 -93.89
CA LEU A 489 71.48 -92.34 -93.73
C LEU A 489 71.55 -91.87 -92.27
N ASN A 490 70.50 -92.14 -91.50
CA ASN A 490 70.41 -91.78 -90.08
C ASN A 490 71.38 -92.57 -89.16
N LEU A 491 72.01 -93.64 -89.65
CA LEU A 491 73.06 -94.38 -88.91
C LEU A 491 74.42 -93.66 -88.91
N PHE A 492 74.64 -92.71 -89.83
CA PHE A 492 75.91 -92.00 -89.98
C PHE A 492 75.79 -90.47 -89.85
N ARG A 493 74.58 -89.92 -89.66
CA ARG A 493 74.36 -88.48 -89.44
C ARG A 493 73.11 -88.23 -88.58
N LYS A 494 73.23 -87.42 -87.52
CA LYS A 494 72.11 -87.05 -86.64
C LYS A 494 71.04 -86.25 -87.40
N MET A 495 69.77 -86.54 -87.12
CA MET A 495 68.65 -85.80 -87.73
C MET A 495 68.58 -84.37 -87.16
N PRO A 496 68.14 -83.37 -87.95
CA PRO A 496 67.91 -82.01 -87.46
C PRO A 496 67.03 -81.98 -86.20
N GLU A 497 65.99 -82.81 -86.16
CA GLU A 497 65.06 -82.92 -85.03
C GLU A 497 65.72 -83.51 -83.77
N GLU A 498 66.75 -84.35 -83.92
CA GLU A 498 67.52 -84.91 -82.80
C GLU A 498 68.49 -83.87 -82.20
N ILE A 499 69.01 -82.97 -83.04
CA ILE A 499 69.82 -81.82 -82.58
C ILE A 499 68.93 -80.81 -81.86
N GLU A 500 67.75 -80.51 -82.40
CA GLU A 500 66.77 -79.63 -81.75
C GLU A 500 66.26 -80.22 -80.42
N LEU A 501 66.03 -81.53 -80.33
CA LEU A 501 65.67 -82.19 -79.07
C LEU A 501 66.77 -82.08 -78.00
N ASN A 502 68.04 -82.27 -78.38
CA ASN A 502 69.16 -82.08 -77.46
C ASN A 502 69.27 -80.63 -76.98
N GLN A 503 69.05 -79.65 -77.87
CA GLN A 503 69.01 -78.24 -77.51
C GLN A 503 67.81 -77.90 -76.59
N ALA A 504 66.62 -78.45 -76.86
CA ALA A 504 65.45 -78.30 -76.01
C ALA A 504 65.66 -78.93 -74.62
N THR A 505 66.30 -80.11 -74.56
CA THR A 505 66.63 -80.80 -73.31
C THR A 505 67.65 -80.02 -72.49
N ALA A 506 68.66 -79.44 -73.13
CA ALA A 506 69.62 -78.54 -72.46
C ALA A 506 68.91 -77.29 -71.90
N LYS A 507 68.00 -76.68 -72.67
CA LYS A 507 67.18 -75.53 -72.19
C LYS A 507 66.30 -75.91 -71.00
N LEU A 508 65.65 -77.08 -71.02
CA LEU A 508 64.87 -77.57 -69.88
C LEU A 508 65.75 -77.77 -68.64
N SER A 509 66.94 -78.36 -68.80
CA SER A 509 67.87 -78.54 -67.68
C SER A 509 68.30 -77.20 -67.06
N ALA A 510 68.56 -76.19 -67.89
CA ALA A 510 68.91 -74.85 -67.44
C ALA A 510 67.72 -74.15 -66.77
N ALA A 511 66.52 -74.22 -67.35
CA ALA A 511 65.30 -73.64 -66.77
C ALA A 511 64.94 -74.30 -65.42
N THR A 512 65.10 -75.63 -65.30
CA THR A 512 64.90 -76.37 -64.03
C THR A 512 65.88 -75.91 -62.96
N ALA A 513 67.17 -75.86 -63.29
CA ALA A 513 68.19 -75.39 -62.34
C ALA A 513 67.95 -73.94 -61.88
N THR A 514 67.47 -73.08 -62.78
CA THR A 514 67.18 -71.67 -62.45
C THR A 514 65.93 -71.54 -61.57
N ARG A 515 64.86 -72.29 -61.87
CA ARG A 515 63.66 -72.37 -61.02
C ARG A 515 64.00 -72.87 -59.62
N ASP A 516 64.69 -74.01 -59.53
CA ASP A 516 65.01 -74.65 -58.25
C ASP A 516 65.93 -73.77 -57.40
N SER A 517 66.88 -73.07 -58.02
CA SER A 517 67.74 -72.08 -57.36
C SER A 517 66.95 -70.87 -56.83
N THR A 518 66.00 -70.35 -57.62
CA THR A 518 65.12 -69.23 -57.18
C THR A 518 64.18 -69.67 -56.05
N SER A 519 63.63 -70.88 -56.11
CA SER A 519 62.80 -71.46 -55.04
C SER A 519 63.61 -71.59 -53.74
N ALA A 520 64.81 -72.18 -53.82
CA ALA A 520 65.68 -72.33 -52.65
C ALA A 520 66.11 -70.97 -52.06
N THR A 521 66.29 -69.95 -52.91
CA THR A 521 66.59 -68.58 -52.46
C THR A 521 65.40 -67.94 -51.76
N LEU A 522 64.18 -68.12 -52.28
CA LEU A 522 62.96 -67.65 -51.64
C LEU A 522 62.75 -68.31 -50.27
N ASP A 523 62.92 -69.63 -50.18
CA ASP A 523 62.77 -70.38 -48.92
C ASP A 523 63.81 -69.94 -47.88
N ALA A 524 65.07 -69.74 -48.30
CA ALA A 524 66.14 -69.27 -47.41
C ALA A 524 65.90 -67.84 -46.89
N GLU A 525 65.41 -66.94 -47.74
CA GLU A 525 65.09 -65.57 -47.34
C GLU A 525 63.83 -65.50 -46.45
N GLN A 526 62.83 -66.36 -46.67
CA GLN A 526 61.68 -66.48 -45.78
C GLN A 526 62.09 -66.96 -44.38
N GLN A 527 62.96 -67.96 -44.28
CA GLN A 527 63.48 -68.44 -43.00
C GLN A 527 64.28 -67.37 -42.25
N ARG A 528 65.09 -66.58 -42.97
CA ARG A 528 65.84 -65.45 -42.38
C ARG A 528 64.92 -64.38 -41.84
N ALA A 529 63.90 -64.00 -42.60
CA ALA A 529 62.92 -63.01 -42.17
C ALA A 529 62.12 -63.48 -40.94
N GLU A 530 61.75 -64.76 -40.88
CA GLU A 530 61.07 -65.33 -39.72
C GLU A 530 61.96 -65.29 -38.46
N GLN A 531 63.26 -65.58 -38.60
CA GLN A 531 64.21 -65.44 -37.49
C GLN A 531 64.39 -63.99 -37.02
N GLU A 532 64.50 -63.03 -37.95
CA GLU A 532 64.57 -61.60 -37.62
C GLU A 532 63.30 -61.15 -36.89
N ARG A 533 62.12 -61.59 -37.36
CA ARG A 533 60.83 -61.29 -36.72
C ARG A 533 60.75 -61.82 -35.29
N LEU A 534 61.16 -63.06 -35.04
CA LEU A 534 61.15 -63.66 -33.70
C LEU A 534 62.07 -62.92 -32.72
N VAL A 535 63.22 -62.41 -33.18
CA VAL A 535 64.12 -61.60 -32.35
C VAL A 535 63.47 -60.26 -31.99
N LEU A 536 62.85 -59.59 -32.96
CA LEU A 536 62.16 -58.31 -32.73
C LEU A 536 60.91 -58.48 -31.84
N GLU A 537 60.13 -59.55 -32.02
CA GLU A 537 58.99 -59.89 -31.16
C GLU A 537 59.43 -60.15 -29.71
N ARG A 538 60.57 -60.82 -29.52
CA ARG A 538 61.14 -61.04 -28.18
C ARG A 538 61.60 -59.74 -27.53
N GLN A 539 62.30 -58.87 -28.28
CA GLN A 539 62.72 -57.56 -27.79
C GLN A 539 61.52 -56.68 -27.43
N LEU A 540 60.46 -56.71 -28.24
CA LEU A 540 59.21 -56.02 -27.94
C LEU A 540 58.58 -56.55 -26.64
N GLY A 541 58.54 -57.87 -26.46
CA GLY A 541 58.07 -58.50 -25.22
C GLY A 541 58.83 -58.05 -23.97
N GLU A 542 60.17 -57.96 -24.05
CA GLU A 542 61.01 -57.48 -22.96
C GLU A 542 60.74 -55.99 -22.61
N ILE A 543 60.54 -55.14 -23.62
CA ILE A 543 60.19 -53.72 -23.44
C ILE A 543 58.79 -53.56 -22.82
N VAL A 544 57.82 -54.36 -23.27
CA VAL A 544 56.46 -54.38 -22.70
C VAL A 544 56.49 -54.81 -21.24
N MET A 545 57.22 -55.89 -20.91
CA MET A 545 57.35 -56.34 -19.52
C MET A 545 58.03 -55.30 -18.62
N ALA A 546 59.07 -54.62 -19.11
CA ALA A 546 59.73 -53.55 -18.37
C ALA A 546 58.79 -52.36 -18.12
N ARG A 547 57.99 -51.98 -19.13
CA ARG A 547 56.94 -50.96 -18.99
C ARG A 547 55.88 -51.37 -17.98
N ASP A 548 55.37 -52.59 -18.07
CA ASP A 548 54.28 -53.06 -17.21
C ASP A 548 54.74 -53.20 -15.75
N SER A 549 55.97 -53.64 -15.53
CA SER A 549 56.58 -53.66 -14.19
C SER A 549 56.81 -52.26 -13.62
N ALA A 550 57.26 -51.30 -14.44
CA ALA A 550 57.44 -49.91 -14.02
C ALA A 550 56.08 -49.24 -13.74
N ASN A 551 55.07 -49.49 -14.59
CA ASN A 551 53.71 -49.01 -14.40
C ASN A 551 53.08 -49.59 -13.13
N ALA A 552 53.29 -50.87 -12.82
CA ALA A 552 52.79 -51.49 -11.59
C ALA A 552 53.36 -50.82 -10.33
N ALA A 553 54.67 -50.53 -10.33
CA ALA A 553 55.32 -49.79 -9.23
C ALA A 553 54.81 -48.33 -9.13
N LEU A 554 54.59 -47.67 -10.26
CA LEU A 554 54.03 -46.31 -10.28
C LEU A 554 52.56 -46.27 -9.84
N VAL A 555 51.74 -47.26 -10.20
CA VAL A 555 50.34 -47.34 -9.78
C VAL A 555 50.23 -47.49 -8.26
N ALA A 556 51.11 -48.27 -7.64
CA ALA A 556 51.17 -48.39 -6.18
C ALA A 556 51.55 -47.06 -5.50
N GLN A 557 52.57 -46.37 -6.03
CA GLN A 557 52.99 -45.06 -5.52
C GLN A 557 51.92 -43.98 -5.78
N GLN A 558 51.22 -44.05 -6.91
CA GLN A 558 50.12 -43.15 -7.26
C GLN A 558 48.91 -43.37 -6.37
N ALA A 559 48.63 -44.60 -5.93
CA ALA A 559 47.56 -44.89 -4.97
C ALA A 559 47.83 -44.25 -3.60
N GLU A 560 49.06 -44.34 -3.08
CA GLU A 560 49.46 -43.70 -1.82
C GLU A 560 49.41 -42.17 -1.91
N VAL A 561 49.93 -41.60 -3.00
CA VAL A 561 49.87 -40.16 -3.27
C VAL A 561 48.42 -39.68 -3.41
N THR A 562 47.56 -40.44 -4.08
CA THR A 562 46.13 -40.12 -4.25
C THR A 562 45.40 -40.16 -2.92
N GLN A 563 45.71 -41.14 -2.05
CA GLN A 563 45.12 -41.22 -0.71
C GLN A 563 45.56 -40.03 0.16
N HIS A 564 46.84 -39.65 0.09
CA HIS A 564 47.35 -38.48 0.80
C HIS A 564 46.75 -37.17 0.27
N GLN A 565 46.59 -37.05 -1.05
CA GLN A 565 45.91 -35.94 -1.70
C GLN A 565 44.46 -35.83 -1.24
N GLN A 566 43.71 -36.94 -1.19
CA GLN A 566 42.32 -36.96 -0.71
C GLN A 566 42.22 -36.50 0.76
N LEU A 567 43.16 -36.92 1.62
CA LEU A 567 43.20 -36.49 3.02
C LEU A 567 43.42 -34.96 3.13
N LEU A 568 44.40 -34.43 2.38
CA LEU A 568 44.71 -32.99 2.38
C LEU A 568 43.59 -32.15 1.78
N THR A 569 42.95 -32.61 0.69
CA THR A 569 41.78 -31.95 0.10
C THR A 569 40.60 -31.95 1.06
N LYS A 570 40.36 -33.06 1.77
CA LYS A 570 39.32 -33.14 2.81
C LYS A 570 39.60 -32.15 3.94
N GLN A 571 40.83 -32.12 4.45
CA GLN A 571 41.24 -31.18 5.49
C GLN A 571 41.10 -29.72 5.04
N ARG A 572 41.45 -29.42 3.79
CA ARG A 572 41.24 -28.10 3.18
C ARG A 572 39.75 -27.73 3.15
N LEU A 573 38.89 -28.61 2.65
CA LEU A 573 37.46 -28.35 2.54
C LEU A 573 36.81 -28.14 3.92
N GLU A 574 37.24 -28.91 4.92
CA GLU A 574 36.84 -28.74 6.32
C GLU A 574 37.28 -27.36 6.87
N ASN A 575 38.53 -26.96 6.62
CA ASN A 575 39.03 -25.64 7.02
C ASN A 575 38.31 -24.48 6.30
N GLU A 576 38.06 -24.61 4.99
CA GLU A 576 37.31 -23.62 4.21
C GLU A 576 35.86 -23.49 4.69
N SER A 577 35.20 -24.61 5.00
CA SER A 577 33.85 -24.62 5.56
C SER A 577 33.79 -24.00 6.95
N GLN A 578 34.75 -24.32 7.82
CA GLN A 578 34.86 -23.73 9.16
C GLN A 578 35.10 -22.23 9.07
N LEU A 579 36.01 -21.79 8.20
CA LEU A 579 36.26 -20.37 7.97
C LEU A 579 35.02 -19.64 7.44
N ALA A 580 34.32 -20.22 6.47
CA ALA A 580 33.10 -19.63 5.92
C ALA A 580 31.98 -19.47 6.96
N GLN A 581 31.81 -20.47 7.85
CA GLN A 581 30.86 -20.39 8.96
C GLN A 581 31.25 -19.28 9.95
N LEU A 582 32.53 -19.20 10.31
CA LEU A 582 33.04 -18.20 11.24
C LEU A 582 32.93 -16.77 10.68
N LEU A 583 33.24 -16.56 9.41
CA LEU A 583 33.07 -15.26 8.76
C LEU A 583 31.59 -14.83 8.74
N ALA A 584 30.67 -15.78 8.50
CA ALA A 584 29.23 -15.49 8.55
C ALA A 584 28.73 -15.16 9.97
N GLU A 585 29.30 -15.78 11.01
CA GLU A 585 29.00 -15.45 12.41
C GLU A 585 29.55 -14.08 12.79
N LEU A 586 30.80 -13.76 12.38
CA LEU A 586 31.40 -12.44 12.58
C LEU A 586 30.63 -11.34 11.85
N GLU A 587 30.16 -11.60 10.62
CA GLU A 587 29.41 -10.61 9.84
C GLU A 587 28.10 -10.19 10.52
N ARG A 588 27.43 -11.10 11.23
CA ARG A 588 26.22 -10.79 12.00
C ARG A 588 26.48 -9.88 13.21
N GLN A 589 27.69 -9.92 13.75
CA GLN A 589 28.10 -9.12 14.92
C GLN A 589 28.95 -7.91 14.54
N ALA A 590 29.27 -7.74 13.25
CA ALA A 590 30.12 -6.67 12.76
C ALA A 590 29.38 -5.32 12.78
N ASP A 591 30.15 -4.24 12.94
CA ASP A 591 29.62 -2.88 12.92
C ASP A 591 29.25 -2.44 11.50
N GLY A 592 28.18 -1.65 11.39
CA GLY A 592 27.63 -1.20 10.10
C GLY A 592 26.43 -1.99 9.61
N GLY A 593 25.84 -2.87 10.42
CA GLY A 593 24.68 -3.68 10.03
C GLY A 593 23.44 -2.87 9.63
N ILE A 594 23.28 -1.65 10.17
CA ILE A 594 22.19 -0.73 9.80
C ILE A 594 22.58 0.22 8.64
N ILE A 595 23.81 0.16 8.15
CA ILE A 595 24.25 1.02 7.03
C ILE A 595 23.83 0.34 5.73
N GLY A 596 22.70 0.80 5.17
CA GLY A 596 22.16 0.25 3.94
C GLY A 596 23.04 0.43 2.70
N ASP A 597 22.73 -0.34 1.67
CA ASP A 597 23.39 -0.33 0.36
C ASP A 597 22.99 0.86 -0.54
N GLY A 598 22.20 1.80 0.00
CA GLY A 598 21.73 3.00 -0.70
C GLY A 598 20.32 2.90 -1.29
N ARG A 599 19.61 1.77 -1.12
CA ARG A 599 18.20 1.63 -1.54
C ARG A 599 17.25 2.47 -0.67
N ALA A 600 16.18 2.98 -1.28
CA ALA A 600 15.12 3.78 -0.62
C ALA A 600 14.34 3.05 0.49
N ASP A 601 14.44 1.72 0.53
CA ASP A 601 13.60 0.85 1.35
C ASP A 601 14.36 0.17 2.51
N PHE A 602 15.59 0.62 2.82
CA PHE A 602 16.42 -0.06 3.81
C PHE A 602 15.84 0.00 5.24
N THR A 603 15.37 1.19 5.67
CA THR A 603 14.67 1.38 6.94
C THR A 603 13.18 1.53 6.65
N ARG A 604 12.36 0.54 7.04
CA ARG A 604 10.89 0.54 6.83
C ARG A 604 10.08 0.77 8.11
N GLN A 605 10.71 0.56 9.27
CA GLN A 605 10.13 0.80 10.58
C GLN A 605 11.06 1.71 11.36
N THR A 606 10.49 2.64 12.11
CA THR A 606 11.28 3.53 12.96
C THR A 606 11.95 2.73 14.06
N GLN A 607 13.28 2.77 14.14
CA GLN A 607 14.03 2.13 15.24
C GLN A 607 14.47 3.16 16.26
N ARG A 608 14.40 2.79 17.54
CA ARG A 608 14.80 3.62 18.68
C ARG A 608 16.13 3.13 19.23
N TYR A 609 17.04 4.05 19.51
CA TYR A 609 18.32 3.79 20.18
C TYR A 609 18.45 4.70 21.40
N ASP A 610 18.56 4.12 22.59
CA ASP A 610 18.75 4.86 23.83
C ASP A 610 20.26 5.10 24.07
N LEU A 611 20.62 6.36 24.29
CA LEU A 611 22.00 6.84 24.37
C LEU A 611 22.18 7.76 25.58
N GLU A 612 23.43 7.98 25.96
CA GLU A 612 23.81 8.94 26.99
C GLU A 612 24.93 9.84 26.47
N LEU A 613 24.82 11.15 26.71
CA LEU A 613 25.90 12.10 26.43
C LEU A 613 26.05 13.07 27.60
N ASN A 614 27.26 13.21 28.13
CA ASN A 614 27.59 14.09 29.27
C ASN A 614 26.70 13.85 30.52
N GLY A 615 26.28 12.61 30.79
CA GLY A 615 25.40 12.29 31.92
C GLY A 615 23.90 12.50 31.66
N TYR A 616 23.52 12.90 30.45
CA TYR A 616 22.13 13.15 30.07
C TYR A 616 21.63 12.06 29.11
N PRO A 617 20.59 11.29 29.50
CA PRO A 617 20.01 10.27 28.63
C PRO A 617 19.13 10.90 27.55
N PHE A 618 19.20 10.36 26.34
CA PHE A 618 18.39 10.76 25.20
C PHE A 618 18.19 9.56 24.26
N ALA A 619 17.28 9.68 23.29
CA ALA A 619 17.04 8.63 22.32
C ALA A 619 17.10 9.16 20.88
N LEU A 620 17.61 8.33 19.97
CA LEU A 620 17.57 8.58 18.53
C LEU A 620 16.50 7.72 17.88
N LEU A 621 15.71 8.32 17.01
CA LEU A 621 14.76 7.61 16.15
C LEU A 621 15.30 7.59 14.71
N ASP A 622 15.61 6.41 14.18
CA ASP A 622 15.98 6.23 12.76
C ASP A 622 14.70 6.18 11.92
N VAL A 623 14.39 7.28 11.24
CA VAL A 623 13.14 7.42 10.48
C VAL A 623 13.36 7.03 9.00
N PRO A 624 12.41 6.30 8.37
CA PRO A 624 12.46 5.99 6.94
C PRO A 624 12.75 7.21 6.05
N GLY A 625 13.43 6.97 4.92
CA GLY A 625 13.73 8.01 3.92
C GLY A 625 12.48 8.63 3.30
N ILE A 626 12.58 9.91 2.94
CA ILE A 626 11.42 10.77 2.61
C ILE A 626 11.23 10.98 1.10
N GLU A 627 11.95 10.21 0.30
CA GLU A 627 11.93 10.28 -1.16
C GLU A 627 11.64 8.88 -1.71
N GLY A 628 10.43 8.68 -2.25
CA GLY A 628 10.02 7.41 -2.89
C GLY A 628 8.57 6.97 -2.61
N LYS A 629 8.36 5.69 -2.32
CA LYS A 629 7.04 5.05 -2.11
C LYS A 629 6.46 5.35 -0.70
N GLU A 630 6.30 6.63 -0.40
CA GLU A 630 6.00 7.18 0.94
C GLU A 630 4.67 6.71 1.55
N GLY A 631 3.68 6.33 0.73
CA GLY A 631 2.40 5.78 1.23
C GLY A 631 2.55 4.54 2.12
N LEU A 632 3.69 3.83 2.03
CA LEU A 632 3.99 2.65 2.85
C LEU A 632 4.59 3.00 4.22
N VAL A 633 5.18 4.19 4.38
CA VAL A 633 5.94 4.59 5.58
C VAL A 633 5.45 5.89 6.21
N LEU A 634 4.45 6.56 5.62
CA LEU A 634 3.91 7.83 6.11
C LEU A 634 3.50 7.76 7.59
N SER A 635 2.79 6.71 7.99
CA SER A 635 2.36 6.53 9.39
C SER A 635 3.52 6.31 10.36
N GLU A 636 4.64 5.73 9.92
CA GLU A 636 5.85 5.55 10.73
C GLU A 636 6.62 6.86 10.86
N ILE A 637 6.66 7.66 9.79
CA ILE A 637 7.23 9.00 9.77
C ILE A 637 6.43 9.93 10.69
N GLU A 638 5.11 9.97 10.54
CA GLU A 638 4.22 10.80 11.36
C GLU A 638 4.37 10.43 12.84
N ARG A 639 4.40 9.13 13.17
CA ARG A 639 4.60 8.67 14.55
C ARG A 639 5.95 9.10 15.08
N ALA A 640 7.04 8.86 14.35
CA ALA A 640 8.39 9.21 14.81
C ALA A 640 8.56 10.72 15.04
N VAL A 641 7.99 11.54 14.16
CA VAL A 641 8.03 13.00 14.29
C VAL A 641 7.13 13.50 15.42
N GLN A 642 5.97 12.88 15.66
CA GLN A 642 5.12 13.18 16.81
C GLN A 642 5.81 12.84 18.14
N THR A 643 6.55 11.74 18.17
CA THR A 643 7.35 11.28 19.31
C THR A 643 8.57 12.18 19.57
N ALA A 644 9.19 12.72 18.51
CA ALA A 644 10.41 13.50 18.64
C ALA A 644 10.20 14.90 19.26
N HIS A 645 11.21 15.32 20.02
CA HIS A 645 11.35 16.66 20.61
C HIS A 645 12.21 17.58 19.73
N ALA A 646 13.14 16.98 18.98
CA ALA A 646 13.93 17.63 17.95
C ALA A 646 14.03 16.73 16.72
N VAL A 647 14.23 17.32 15.55
CA VAL A 647 14.47 16.58 14.30
C VAL A 647 15.77 17.07 13.67
N PHE A 648 16.61 16.11 13.30
CA PHE A 648 17.71 16.34 12.38
C PHE A 648 17.25 16.06 10.96
N TYR A 649 17.24 17.09 10.12
CA TYR A 649 17.13 16.95 8.67
C TYR A 649 18.52 16.69 8.08
N VAL A 650 18.77 15.47 7.61
CA VAL A 650 20.06 15.04 7.06
C VAL A 650 20.04 15.13 5.54
N THR A 651 20.97 15.89 4.99
CA THR A 651 21.18 16.00 3.53
C THR A 651 22.66 15.83 3.18
N ASN A 652 22.93 15.40 1.95
CA ASN A 652 24.28 15.35 1.39
C ASN A 652 24.58 16.51 0.43
N GLN A 653 23.64 17.42 0.24
CA GLN A 653 23.76 18.60 -0.61
C GLN A 653 23.88 19.87 0.25
N PRO A 654 24.78 20.81 -0.06
CA PRO A 654 24.85 22.10 0.62
C PRO A 654 23.80 23.07 0.05
N ALA A 655 22.61 22.57 -0.29
CA ALA A 655 21.54 23.32 -0.95
C ALA A 655 20.18 23.00 -0.31
N PRO A 656 19.26 23.98 -0.25
CA PRO A 656 17.94 23.75 0.31
C PRO A 656 17.17 22.68 -0.50
N PRO A 657 16.27 21.92 0.16
CA PRO A 657 15.49 20.88 -0.51
C PRO A 657 14.61 21.48 -1.62
N GLN A 658 14.20 20.67 -2.61
CA GLN A 658 13.24 21.12 -3.62
C GLN A 658 11.89 21.48 -2.98
N THR A 659 11.38 22.66 -3.29
CA THR A 659 10.00 23.07 -3.03
C THR A 659 9.08 22.48 -4.10
N GLY A 660 7.88 22.10 -3.70
CA GLY A 660 6.88 21.50 -4.58
C GLY A 660 6.34 22.44 -5.65
N ASP A 661 5.66 21.88 -6.65
CA ASP A 661 4.78 22.61 -7.56
C ASP A 661 3.31 22.51 -7.11
N GLU A 662 2.39 23.21 -7.77
CA GLU A 662 0.96 23.26 -7.38
C GLU A 662 0.28 21.88 -7.33
N GLN A 663 0.89 20.83 -7.91
CA GLN A 663 0.34 19.48 -7.96
C GLN A 663 1.10 18.46 -7.10
N ARG A 664 2.34 18.74 -6.66
CA ARG A 664 3.14 17.83 -5.80
C ARG A 664 3.90 18.62 -4.75
N GLN A 665 3.70 18.26 -3.49
CA GLN A 665 4.48 18.80 -2.36
C GLN A 665 5.96 18.41 -2.46
N GLY A 666 6.84 19.38 -2.27
CA GLY A 666 8.29 19.17 -2.22
C GLY A 666 8.75 18.77 -0.82
N THR A 667 10.04 18.49 -0.70
CA THR A 667 10.65 18.00 0.54
C THR A 667 10.48 18.99 1.69
N LEU A 668 10.54 20.30 1.42
CA LEU A 668 10.31 21.36 2.40
C LEU A 668 8.85 21.41 2.90
N GLU A 669 7.87 21.28 2.00
CA GLU A 669 6.46 21.26 2.37
C GLU A 669 6.13 20.00 3.18
N LYS A 670 6.72 18.86 2.83
CA LYS A 670 6.61 17.61 3.60
C LYS A 670 7.24 17.71 4.97
N ILE A 671 8.44 18.29 5.07
CA ILE A 671 9.08 18.64 6.35
C ILE A 671 8.10 19.49 7.17
N LYS A 672 7.53 20.54 6.61
CA LYS A 672 6.57 21.42 7.30
C LYS A 672 5.25 20.73 7.68
N GLN A 673 4.77 19.78 6.88
CA GLN A 673 3.53 19.05 7.15
C GLN A 673 3.71 17.97 8.23
N HIS A 674 4.80 17.20 8.14
CA HIS A 674 5.07 16.10 9.07
C HIS A 674 5.62 16.61 10.39
N LEU A 675 6.48 17.62 10.35
CA LEU A 675 6.93 18.32 11.56
C LEU A 675 5.79 19.15 12.10
N GLY A 676 5.23 18.71 13.23
CA GLY A 676 4.33 19.56 14.00
C GLY A 676 5.00 20.93 14.22
N ALA A 677 4.18 22.00 14.25
CA ALA A 677 4.61 23.40 14.35
C ALA A 677 5.35 23.77 15.66
N GLN A 678 6.04 22.84 16.32
CA GLN A 678 6.64 22.98 17.65
C GLN A 678 7.91 22.14 17.85
N THR A 679 8.28 21.26 16.90
CA THR A 679 9.51 20.45 16.99
C THR A 679 10.71 21.27 16.52
N GLU A 680 11.79 21.26 17.30
CA GLU A 680 13.04 21.96 16.94
C GLU A 680 13.72 21.27 15.76
N VAL A 681 14.11 22.02 14.72
CA VAL A 681 14.67 21.45 13.49
C VAL A 681 16.10 21.94 13.28
N TRP A 682 16.99 20.98 13.06
CA TRP A 682 18.40 21.20 12.75
C TRP A 682 18.74 20.54 11.43
N THR A 683 19.56 21.17 10.61
CA THR A 683 20.09 20.50 9.41
C THR A 683 21.41 19.82 9.76
N ILE A 684 21.63 18.60 9.26
CA ILE A 684 22.95 17.97 9.22
C ILE A 684 23.36 17.89 7.75
N PHE A 685 24.40 18.62 7.38
CA PHE A 685 25.05 18.48 6.09
C PHE A 685 26.11 17.39 6.19
N ASN A 686 25.77 16.18 5.73
CA ASN A 686 26.69 15.04 5.69
C ASN A 686 27.45 15.01 4.37
N LYS A 687 28.64 15.62 4.36
CA LYS A 687 29.52 15.68 3.19
C LYS A 687 30.03 14.28 2.85
N LYS A 688 29.80 13.83 1.61
CA LYS A 688 30.28 12.53 1.12
C LYS A 688 31.80 12.57 0.89
N ILE A 689 32.55 11.94 1.81
CA ILE A 689 34.01 11.76 1.68
C ILE A 689 34.32 10.27 1.59
N ASN A 690 34.82 9.86 0.43
CA ASN A 690 35.23 8.48 0.18
C ASN A 690 36.73 8.24 0.36
N ASN A 691 37.54 9.31 0.29
CA ASN A 691 38.99 9.26 0.44
C ASN A 691 39.45 10.40 1.36
N PRO A 692 39.56 10.15 2.68
CA PRO A 692 39.95 11.16 3.66
C PRO A 692 41.27 11.86 3.33
N LYS A 693 42.26 11.13 2.81
CA LYS A 693 43.58 11.67 2.46
C LYS A 693 43.47 12.82 1.47
N HIS A 694 42.68 12.66 0.42
CA HIS A 694 42.54 13.69 -0.61
C HIS A 694 41.65 14.87 -0.16
N SER A 695 40.67 14.60 0.70
CA SER A 695 39.65 15.58 1.07
C SER A 695 39.96 16.37 2.35
N LEU A 696 40.70 15.80 3.31
CA LEU A 696 40.89 16.34 4.66
C LEU A 696 42.36 16.60 5.03
N ALA A 697 43.33 16.09 4.25
CA ALA A 697 44.74 16.39 4.51
C ALA A 697 45.05 17.86 4.15
N GLY A 698 45.37 18.66 5.17
CA GLY A 698 45.68 20.09 5.00
C GLY A 698 44.53 20.95 4.47
N ARG A 699 43.28 20.48 4.55
CA ARG A 699 42.08 21.17 4.06
C ARG A 699 40.98 21.17 5.14
N PRO A 700 40.18 22.24 5.24
CA PRO A 700 38.98 22.24 6.10
C PRO A 700 37.93 21.26 5.56
N LEU A 701 36.98 20.87 6.42
CA LEU A 701 35.90 19.96 6.04
C LEU A 701 35.03 20.55 4.90
N THR A 702 34.66 21.83 5.02
CA THR A 702 33.86 22.57 4.04
C THR A 702 34.70 23.62 3.32
N SER A 703 34.45 23.83 2.03
CA SER A 703 35.04 24.93 1.25
C SER A 703 34.29 26.25 1.43
N ASP A 704 34.88 27.37 1.00
CA ASP A 704 34.24 28.69 1.06
C ASP A 704 32.93 28.75 0.24
N ASP A 705 32.90 28.10 -0.93
CA ASP A 705 31.70 27.98 -1.77
C ASP A 705 30.61 27.14 -1.09
N GLU A 706 30.98 26.04 -0.42
CA GLU A 706 30.05 25.22 0.35
C GLU A 706 29.50 25.99 1.55
N ASN A 707 30.34 26.73 2.28
CA ASN A 707 29.91 27.57 3.40
C ASN A 707 28.91 28.64 2.95
N THR A 708 29.14 29.26 1.78
CA THR A 708 28.20 30.21 1.17
C THR A 708 26.86 29.54 0.83
N SER A 709 26.91 28.32 0.26
CA SER A 709 25.71 27.56 -0.10
C SER A 709 24.93 27.09 1.13
N LEU A 710 25.62 26.68 2.20
CA LEU A 710 25.04 26.32 3.49
C LEU A 710 24.38 27.51 4.18
N ALA A 711 24.94 28.72 4.06
CA ALA A 711 24.29 29.93 4.55
C ALA A 711 22.94 30.18 3.82
N GLY A 712 22.92 30.02 2.50
CA GLY A 712 21.67 30.10 1.71
C GLY A 712 20.65 29.01 2.05
N LEU A 713 21.11 27.78 2.33
CA LEU A 713 20.25 26.71 2.87
C LEU A 713 19.63 27.14 4.20
N ASN A 714 20.45 27.64 5.12
CA ASN A 714 20.02 28.07 6.45
C ASN A 714 18.94 29.15 6.39
N GLU A 715 19.12 30.13 5.51
CA GLU A 715 18.15 31.21 5.28
C GLU A 715 16.81 30.66 4.80
N LYS A 716 16.79 29.83 3.75
CA LYS A 716 15.54 29.24 3.23
C LYS A 716 14.85 28.33 4.24
N MET A 717 15.60 27.53 4.99
CA MET A 717 15.01 26.69 6.05
C MET A 717 14.34 27.55 7.13
N ARG A 718 14.97 28.68 7.50
CA ARG A 718 14.43 29.64 8.47
C ARG A 718 13.19 30.37 7.93
N GLU A 719 13.16 30.73 6.65
CA GLU A 719 11.98 31.30 6.01
C GLU A 719 10.78 30.35 6.07
N GLN A 720 10.98 29.06 5.80
CA GLN A 720 9.90 28.09 5.68
C GLN A 720 9.38 27.57 7.04
N LEU A 721 10.29 27.36 7.98
CA LEU A 721 10.01 26.76 9.30
C LEU A 721 9.98 27.79 10.43
N GLY A 722 10.31 29.05 10.17
CA GLY A 722 10.29 30.14 11.14
C GLY A 722 11.16 29.86 12.37
N ASN A 723 10.63 30.17 13.55
CA ASN A 723 11.34 30.07 14.83
C ASN A 723 11.64 28.62 15.28
N HIS A 724 11.17 27.61 14.53
CA HIS A 724 11.41 26.19 14.81
C HIS A 724 12.75 25.71 14.25
N TYR A 725 13.26 26.38 13.20
CA TYR A 725 14.58 26.08 12.66
C TYR A 725 15.68 26.73 13.49
N ARG A 726 16.78 26.00 13.70
CA ARG A 726 17.93 26.47 14.48
C ARG A 726 19.12 26.78 13.58
N ASP A 727 19.86 25.76 13.18
CA ASP A 727 21.11 25.90 12.44
C ASP A 727 21.47 24.61 11.67
N VAL A 728 22.64 24.63 11.01
CA VAL A 728 23.23 23.53 10.27
C VAL A 728 24.53 23.02 10.90
N PHE A 729 24.66 21.70 11.00
CA PHE A 729 25.89 21.01 11.39
C PHE A 729 26.57 20.38 10.16
N PRO A 730 27.71 20.94 9.69
CA PRO A 730 28.52 20.28 8.66
C PRO A 730 29.38 19.17 9.28
N LEU A 731 29.27 17.94 8.75
CA LEU A 731 30.10 16.81 9.16
C LEU A 731 30.31 15.81 8.00
N SER A 732 31.16 14.81 8.20
CA SER A 732 31.25 13.63 7.32
C SER A 732 31.20 12.34 8.13
N ALA A 733 30.09 11.61 8.04
CA ALA A 733 29.86 10.43 8.87
C ALA A 733 30.74 9.23 8.49
N ARG A 734 31.06 9.05 7.19
CA ARG A 734 31.79 7.85 6.73
C ARG A 734 33.24 7.77 7.26
N PRO A 735 34.07 8.82 7.16
CA PRO A 735 35.41 8.79 7.77
C PRO A 735 35.36 8.56 9.28
N ALA A 736 34.40 9.19 9.98
CA ALA A 736 34.21 9.02 11.42
C ALA A 736 33.84 7.57 11.79
N PHE A 737 32.89 6.97 11.07
CA PHE A 737 32.47 5.57 11.23
C PHE A 737 33.62 4.58 11.11
N LEU A 738 34.48 4.75 10.08
CA LEU A 738 35.57 3.83 9.81
C LEU A 738 36.59 3.77 10.95
N VAL A 739 36.79 4.88 11.67
CA VAL A 739 37.77 4.95 12.78
C VAL A 739 37.13 4.78 14.15
N SER A 740 35.82 4.90 14.28
CA SER A 740 35.12 4.73 15.57
C SER A 740 35.13 3.28 16.08
N THR A 741 35.41 2.30 15.23
CA THR A 741 35.39 0.87 15.58
C THR A 741 36.47 0.08 14.87
N ASP A 742 36.87 -1.06 15.45
CA ASP A 742 37.69 -2.11 14.86
C ASP A 742 36.91 -3.43 14.64
N HIS A 743 35.59 -3.45 14.90
CA HIS A 743 34.73 -4.64 14.80
C HIS A 743 34.22 -4.88 13.37
N PHE A 744 35.14 -4.86 12.42
CA PHE A 744 34.88 -5.24 11.04
C PHE A 744 35.34 -6.67 10.79
N VAL A 745 34.59 -7.41 9.98
CA VAL A 745 35.04 -8.73 9.51
C VAL A 745 36.42 -8.58 8.87
N PRO A 746 37.41 -9.42 9.23
CA PRO A 746 38.72 -9.40 8.59
C PRO A 746 38.61 -9.45 7.07
N ASP A 747 39.50 -8.74 6.36
CA ASP A 747 39.49 -8.61 4.90
C ASP A 747 38.27 -7.95 4.25
N SER A 748 37.26 -7.53 5.03
CA SER A 748 36.13 -6.78 4.51
C SER A 748 36.55 -5.42 3.94
N LYS A 749 35.69 -4.83 3.10
CA LYS A 749 35.91 -3.50 2.54
C LYS A 749 36.10 -2.44 3.64
N ASN A 750 35.27 -2.48 4.69
CA ASN A 750 35.37 -1.53 5.80
C ASN A 750 36.68 -1.71 6.59
N ALA A 751 37.13 -2.95 6.83
CA ALA A 751 38.43 -3.20 7.45
C ALA A 751 39.58 -2.62 6.63
N LYS A 752 39.56 -2.82 5.31
CA LYS A 752 40.56 -2.27 4.37
C LYS A 752 40.53 -0.75 4.30
N ASP A 753 39.34 -0.16 4.20
CA ASP A 753 39.15 1.30 4.17
C ASP A 753 39.57 1.96 5.49
N ARG A 754 39.32 1.29 6.63
CA ARG A 754 39.81 1.69 7.95
C ARG A 754 41.33 1.68 8.00
N SER A 755 41.97 0.56 7.65
CA SER A 755 43.44 0.46 7.65
C SER A 755 44.09 1.50 6.75
N LYS A 756 43.51 1.77 5.58
CA LYS A 756 43.97 2.84 4.68
C LYS A 756 43.82 4.23 5.30
N SER A 757 42.72 4.50 5.99
CA SER A 757 42.48 5.79 6.65
C SER A 757 43.44 5.99 7.82
N LEU A 758 43.68 4.94 8.61
CA LEU A 758 44.59 4.96 9.76
C LEU A 758 46.08 5.00 9.38
N ALA A 759 46.42 4.69 8.12
CA ALA A 759 47.78 4.89 7.61
C ALA A 759 48.13 6.38 7.43
N ASP A 760 47.13 7.22 7.20
CA ASP A 760 47.30 8.65 6.91
C ASP A 760 46.88 9.56 8.08
N PHE A 761 45.95 9.11 8.95
CA PHE A 761 45.41 9.88 10.07
C PHE A 761 45.32 9.03 11.34
N SER A 762 45.48 9.64 12.52
CA SER A 762 45.07 8.97 13.75
C SER A 762 43.53 8.91 13.85
N SER A 763 43.01 8.00 14.69
CA SER A 763 41.56 7.90 14.94
C SER A 763 40.99 9.21 15.45
N ASP A 764 41.65 9.85 16.42
CA ASP A 764 41.20 11.10 17.00
C ASP A 764 41.26 12.26 16.02
N GLU A 765 42.36 12.37 15.26
CA GLU A 765 42.50 13.39 14.22
C GLU A 765 41.40 13.28 13.17
N LEU A 766 41.04 12.07 12.75
CA LEU A 766 40.00 11.89 11.72
C LEU A 766 38.59 12.15 12.27
N LEU A 767 38.33 11.86 13.55
CA LEU A 767 37.09 12.24 14.23
C LEU A 767 36.95 13.77 14.36
N GLU A 768 38.05 14.48 14.55
CA GLU A 768 38.08 15.95 14.58
C GLU A 768 37.90 16.53 13.16
N LYS A 769 38.69 16.10 12.19
CA LYS A 769 38.63 16.57 10.80
C LYS A 769 37.33 16.24 10.08
N SER A 770 36.62 15.19 10.50
CA SER A 770 35.29 14.86 9.98
C SER A 770 34.18 15.72 10.57
N GLY A 771 34.48 16.59 11.55
CA GLY A 771 33.49 17.41 12.27
C GLY A 771 32.69 16.62 13.31
N MET A 772 32.97 15.33 13.52
CA MET A 772 32.19 14.50 14.45
C MET A 772 32.38 14.90 15.92
N ARG A 773 33.60 15.28 16.31
CA ARG A 773 33.90 15.78 17.67
C ARG A 773 33.14 17.08 17.97
N ASP A 774 33.19 18.02 17.04
CA ASP A 774 32.46 19.29 17.14
C ASP A 774 30.95 19.05 17.17
N PHE A 775 30.45 18.16 16.33
CA PHE A 775 29.03 17.77 16.36
C PHE A 775 28.62 17.19 17.72
N LEU A 776 29.38 16.24 18.28
CA LEU A 776 29.08 15.68 19.61
C LEU A 776 29.10 16.75 20.72
N LYS A 777 30.07 17.68 20.66
CA LYS A 777 30.13 18.80 21.60
C LYS A 777 28.87 19.67 21.51
N GLN A 778 28.50 20.09 20.30
CA GLN A 778 27.32 20.95 20.08
C GLN A 778 26.01 20.22 20.38
N LEU A 779 25.93 18.92 20.08
CA LEU A 779 24.79 18.07 20.43
C LEU A 779 24.58 18.04 21.95
N GLY A 780 25.66 17.90 22.72
CA GLY A 780 25.62 17.95 24.18
C GLY A 780 25.23 19.33 24.72
N GLU A 781 25.91 20.38 24.26
CA GLU A 781 25.75 21.76 24.77
C GLU A 781 24.43 22.41 24.37
N GLN A 782 23.98 22.25 23.11
CA GLN A 782 22.84 23.01 22.57
C GLN A 782 21.52 22.23 22.53
N LEU A 783 21.58 20.89 22.38
CA LEU A 783 20.37 20.07 22.25
C LEU A 783 20.04 19.29 23.53
N ILE A 784 21.01 18.57 24.09
CA ILE A 784 20.76 17.56 25.13
C ILE A 784 20.73 18.15 26.55
N HIS A 785 21.61 19.11 26.88
CA HIS A 785 21.73 19.66 28.24
C HIS A 785 20.39 20.15 28.83
N ASP A 786 19.60 20.87 28.04
CA ASP A 786 18.28 21.39 28.45
C ASP A 786 17.13 20.42 28.10
N GLY A 787 17.43 19.14 27.86
CA GLY A 787 16.48 18.14 27.36
C GLY A 787 15.20 18.07 28.19
N LYS A 788 15.29 18.08 29.52
CA LYS A 788 14.10 18.05 30.42
C LYS A 788 13.18 19.26 30.22
N ALA A 789 13.74 20.47 30.18
CA ALA A 789 12.96 21.69 29.94
C ALA A 789 12.35 21.68 28.53
N LYS A 790 13.09 21.17 27.52
CA LYS A 790 12.59 21.01 26.15
C LYS A 790 11.48 19.98 26.03
N ILE A 791 11.54 18.86 26.78
CA ILE A 791 10.47 17.86 26.88
C ILE A 791 9.19 18.52 27.42
N THR A 792 9.30 19.20 28.56
CA THR A 792 8.18 19.93 29.18
C THR A 792 7.60 20.93 28.18
N ARG A 793 8.42 21.84 27.65
CA ARG A 793 7.97 22.87 26.71
C ARG A 793 7.32 22.29 25.45
N ALA A 794 7.91 21.26 24.83
CA ALA A 794 7.36 20.66 23.62
C ALA A 794 6.00 20.00 23.91
N ASN A 795 5.88 19.26 25.01
CA ASN A 795 4.65 18.56 25.33
C ASN A 795 3.53 19.49 25.80
N PHE A 796 3.83 20.51 26.60
CA PHE A 796 2.85 21.53 27.01
C PHE A 796 2.35 22.36 25.82
N ASN A 797 3.22 22.70 24.89
CA ASN A 797 2.82 23.40 23.68
C ASN A 797 1.93 22.49 22.77
N LYS A 798 2.20 21.18 22.70
CA LYS A 798 1.37 20.23 21.94
C LYS A 798 -0.03 20.16 22.55
N ALA A 799 -0.12 20.07 23.88
CA ALA A 799 -1.38 20.15 24.62
C ALA A 799 -2.13 21.47 24.36
N LYS A 800 -1.43 22.61 24.40
CA LYS A 800 -2.00 23.94 24.13
C LYS A 800 -2.60 24.04 22.74
N LYS A 801 -1.92 23.54 21.71
CA LYS A 801 -2.41 23.57 20.32
C LYS A 801 -3.72 22.78 20.18
N THR A 802 -3.76 21.59 20.75
CA THR A 802 -4.95 20.73 20.77
C THR A 802 -6.11 21.38 21.52
N LEU A 803 -5.83 22.03 22.66
CA LEU A 803 -6.81 22.82 23.42
C LEU A 803 -7.34 24.03 22.62
N ASN A 804 -6.47 24.76 21.94
CA ASN A 804 -6.86 25.91 21.14
C ASN A 804 -7.77 25.52 19.96
N GLN A 805 -7.54 24.36 19.35
CA GLN A 805 -8.41 23.81 18.32
C GLN A 805 -9.80 23.48 18.90
N ALA A 806 -9.85 22.82 20.05
CA ALA A 806 -11.11 22.53 20.75
C ALA A 806 -11.87 23.82 21.16
N SER A 807 -11.16 24.81 21.69
CA SER A 807 -11.74 26.12 22.04
C SER A 807 -12.29 26.84 20.82
N THR A 808 -11.58 26.82 19.68
CA THR A 808 -12.06 27.42 18.42
C THR A 808 -13.36 26.79 17.94
N THR A 809 -13.46 25.46 18.02
CA THR A 809 -14.70 24.73 17.68
C THR A 809 -15.86 25.12 18.62
N LEU A 810 -15.62 25.19 19.92
CA LEU A 810 -16.64 25.59 20.90
C LEU A 810 -17.10 27.04 20.74
N VAL A 811 -16.18 27.96 20.43
CA VAL A 811 -16.50 29.35 20.08
C VAL A 811 -17.40 29.41 18.86
N ASN A 812 -17.16 28.58 17.84
CA ASN A 812 -18.01 28.51 16.66
C ASN A 812 -19.42 27.99 16.98
N VAL A 813 -19.52 26.92 17.78
CA VAL A 813 -20.82 26.41 18.25
C VAL A 813 -21.56 27.44 19.10
N GLN A 814 -20.87 28.11 20.03
CA GLN A 814 -21.42 29.19 20.86
C GLN A 814 -21.96 30.34 20.01
N ARG A 815 -21.22 30.80 19.00
CA ARG A 815 -21.63 31.89 18.11
C ARG A 815 -22.93 31.53 17.37
N ASN A 816 -23.02 30.31 16.86
CA ASN A 816 -24.20 29.82 16.15
C ASN A 816 -25.45 29.79 17.07
N PHE A 817 -25.32 29.27 18.29
CA PHE A 817 -26.42 29.29 19.27
C PHE A 817 -26.79 30.71 19.72
N ALA A 818 -25.83 31.63 19.81
CA ALA A 818 -26.09 33.02 20.17
C ALA A 818 -26.91 33.74 19.08
N GLU A 819 -26.55 33.56 17.81
CA GLU A 819 -27.30 34.11 16.67
C GLU A 819 -28.72 33.51 16.58
N LEU A 820 -28.86 32.21 16.83
CA LEU A 820 -30.16 31.54 16.88
C LEU A 820 -31.02 32.08 18.04
N SER A 821 -30.41 32.25 19.23
CA SER A 821 -31.07 32.79 20.41
C SER A 821 -31.58 34.21 20.17
N GLU A 822 -30.77 35.06 19.53
CA GLU A 822 -31.11 36.45 19.28
C GLU A 822 -32.27 36.57 18.28
N LYS A 823 -32.25 35.80 17.18
CA LYS A 823 -33.33 35.82 16.19
C LYS A 823 -34.64 35.24 16.74
N LEU A 824 -34.60 34.12 17.47
CA LEU A 824 -35.80 33.57 18.12
C LEU A 824 -36.37 34.51 19.18
N HIS A 825 -35.52 35.26 19.89
CA HIS A 825 -35.95 36.28 20.85
C HIS A 825 -36.65 37.45 20.14
N GLN A 826 -36.04 37.99 19.07
CA GLN A 826 -36.62 39.10 18.29
C GLN A 826 -37.95 38.73 17.62
N ASP A 827 -38.04 37.54 17.00
CA ASP A 827 -39.25 37.07 16.34
C ASP A 827 -40.36 36.73 17.36
N GLY A 828 -39.99 36.16 18.51
CA GLY A 828 -40.92 35.90 19.62
C GLY A 828 -41.50 37.17 20.25
N ASP A 829 -40.66 38.17 20.51
CA ASP A 829 -41.10 39.48 21.02
C ASP A 829 -41.99 40.22 20.02
N SER A 830 -41.66 40.13 18.72
CA SER A 830 -42.47 40.69 17.64
C SER A 830 -43.86 40.02 17.58
N ALA A 831 -43.91 38.68 17.64
CA ALA A 831 -45.16 37.93 17.67
C ALA A 831 -46.01 38.30 18.91
N LYS A 832 -45.40 38.37 20.10
CA LYS A 832 -46.09 38.77 21.34
C LYS A 832 -46.66 40.19 21.26
N SER A 833 -45.87 41.14 20.74
CA SER A 833 -46.31 42.53 20.57
C SER A 833 -47.47 42.66 19.57
N GLN A 834 -47.39 41.95 18.45
CA GLN A 834 -48.45 41.92 17.44
C GLN A 834 -49.73 41.26 17.98
N LEU A 835 -49.61 40.16 18.71
CA LEU A 835 -50.74 39.48 19.33
C LEU A 835 -51.44 40.39 20.36
N ASN A 836 -50.67 41.08 21.21
CA ASN A 836 -51.23 41.97 22.24
C ASN A 836 -51.94 43.17 21.59
N SER A 837 -51.37 43.68 20.51
CA SER A 837 -51.97 44.74 19.69
C SER A 837 -53.29 44.28 19.05
N SER A 838 -53.34 43.06 18.51
CA SER A 838 -54.56 42.47 17.95
C SER A 838 -55.66 42.26 19.01
N PHE A 839 -55.29 41.82 20.23
CA PHE A 839 -56.23 41.65 21.33
C PHE A 839 -56.80 43.00 21.82
N LYS A 840 -55.95 44.02 21.95
CA LYS A 840 -56.38 45.39 22.29
C LYS A 840 -57.32 45.95 21.22
N ALA A 841 -57.03 45.70 19.95
CA ALA A 841 -57.86 46.14 18.84
C ALA A 841 -59.23 45.43 18.84
N LEU A 842 -59.29 44.13 19.16
CA LEU A 842 -60.55 43.40 19.35
C LEU A 842 -61.41 44.06 20.45
N LYS A 843 -60.83 44.33 21.62
CA LYS A 843 -61.56 44.98 22.72
C LYS A 843 -62.22 46.29 22.28
N GLN A 844 -61.47 47.14 21.58
CA GLN A 844 -61.97 48.43 21.08
C GLN A 844 -63.07 48.24 20.02
N ARG A 845 -62.94 47.28 19.12
CA ARG A 845 -63.95 46.99 18.09
C ARG A 845 -65.25 46.43 18.67
N LEU A 846 -65.17 45.56 19.69
CA LEU A 846 -66.34 45.04 20.39
C LEU A 846 -67.10 46.14 21.15
N GLU A 847 -66.39 47.02 21.86
CA GLU A 847 -66.99 48.18 22.55
C GLU A 847 -67.65 49.14 21.54
N SER A 848 -66.92 49.52 20.48
CA SER A 848 -67.39 50.46 19.46
C SER A 848 -68.58 49.94 18.64
N CYS A 849 -68.57 48.65 18.27
CA CYS A 849 -69.69 48.02 17.55
C CYS A 849 -70.97 48.03 18.40
N GLY A 850 -70.87 47.67 19.69
CA GLY A 850 -72.02 47.65 20.57
C GLY A 850 -72.57 49.04 20.87
N GLU A 851 -71.71 50.04 21.06
CA GLU A 851 -72.15 51.44 21.22
C GLU A 851 -72.88 51.95 19.96
N THR A 852 -72.35 51.64 18.77
CA THR A 852 -72.97 52.04 17.48
C THR A 852 -74.36 51.43 17.31
N LEU A 853 -74.53 50.15 17.63
CA LEU A 853 -75.82 49.47 17.52
C LEU A 853 -76.84 49.97 18.57
N ILE A 854 -76.38 50.31 19.77
CA ILE A 854 -77.23 50.94 20.80
C ILE A 854 -77.66 52.36 20.37
N ASP A 855 -76.78 53.13 19.73
CA ASP A 855 -77.12 54.45 19.18
C ASP A 855 -78.12 54.36 18.02
N ASP A 856 -77.97 53.36 17.15
CA ASP A 856 -78.92 53.08 16.07
C ASP A 856 -80.29 52.65 16.61
N PHE A 857 -80.32 51.83 17.68
CA PHE A 857 -81.55 51.52 18.42
C PHE A 857 -82.25 52.80 18.91
N ALA A 858 -81.52 53.68 19.60
CA ALA A 858 -82.08 54.92 20.14
C ALA A 858 -82.57 55.84 19.01
N SER A 859 -81.79 55.96 17.93
CA SER A 859 -82.13 56.77 16.75
C SER A 859 -83.40 56.28 16.06
N LYS A 860 -83.55 54.96 15.86
CA LYS A 860 -84.72 54.35 15.22
C LYS A 860 -85.97 54.50 16.06
N VAL A 861 -85.91 54.26 17.38
CA VAL A 861 -87.05 54.49 18.27
C VAL A 861 -87.44 55.97 18.29
N ARG A 862 -86.47 56.89 18.41
CA ARG A 862 -86.71 58.35 18.38
C ARG A 862 -87.43 58.76 17.09
N LYS A 863 -86.91 58.33 15.94
CA LYS A 863 -87.47 58.67 14.62
C LYS A 863 -88.91 58.14 14.47
N GLN A 864 -89.16 56.88 14.84
CA GLN A 864 -90.49 56.28 14.76
C GLN A 864 -91.49 56.96 15.70
N MET A 865 -91.06 57.31 16.92
CA MET A 865 -91.91 58.00 17.89
C MET A 865 -92.20 59.44 17.47
N TYR A 866 -91.22 60.18 16.96
CA TYR A 866 -91.44 61.56 16.51
C TYR A 866 -92.44 61.61 15.35
N THR A 867 -92.39 60.66 14.41
CA THR A 867 -93.39 60.54 13.33
C THR A 867 -94.81 60.29 13.87
N LEU A 868 -94.96 59.46 14.92
CA LEU A 868 -96.26 59.21 15.54
C LEU A 868 -96.77 60.43 16.33
N ILE A 869 -95.89 61.12 17.07
CA ILE A 869 -96.24 62.33 17.84
C ILE A 869 -96.70 63.47 16.92
N GLU A 870 -96.08 63.64 15.75
CA GLU A 870 -96.51 64.63 14.74
C GLU A 870 -97.99 64.45 14.35
N SER A 871 -98.47 63.21 14.38
CA SER A 871 -99.86 62.81 14.07
C SER A 871 -100.87 63.03 15.21
N ASP A 872 -100.46 63.69 16.30
CA ASP A 872 -101.30 64.11 17.44
C ASP A 872 -101.96 63.00 18.28
N ILE A 873 -101.20 61.94 18.62
CA ILE A 873 -101.69 60.79 19.40
C ILE A 873 -102.05 61.12 20.87
N SER A 874 -102.95 60.31 21.45
CA SER A 874 -103.32 60.39 22.87
C SER A 874 -102.20 59.89 23.79
N ASN A 875 -102.32 60.15 25.10
CA ASN A 875 -101.30 59.74 26.08
C ASN A 875 -101.23 58.22 26.27
N ASP A 876 -102.36 57.53 26.20
CA ASP A 876 -102.42 56.07 26.29
C ASP A 876 -101.86 55.42 25.01
N GLU A 877 -102.23 55.94 23.83
CA GLU A 877 -101.64 55.50 22.56
C GLU A 877 -100.14 55.78 22.46
N PHE A 878 -99.67 56.92 22.99
CA PHE A 878 -98.24 57.25 23.07
C PHE A 878 -97.49 56.22 23.92
N LYS A 879 -98.04 55.81 25.06
CA LYS A 879 -97.44 54.82 25.95
C LYS A 879 -97.34 53.45 25.29
N ASP A 880 -98.43 52.97 24.71
CA ASP A 880 -98.49 51.67 24.05
C ASP A 880 -97.59 51.64 22.80
N ALA A 881 -97.56 52.73 22.04
CA ALA A 881 -96.66 52.89 20.90
C ALA A 881 -95.18 52.92 21.32
N LEU A 882 -94.82 53.67 22.37
CA LEU A 882 -93.45 53.76 22.87
C LEU A 882 -92.96 52.39 23.35
N GLN A 883 -93.77 51.68 24.14
CA GLN A 883 -93.49 50.31 24.58
C GLN A 883 -93.29 49.38 23.37
N SER A 884 -94.23 49.39 22.42
CA SER A 884 -94.19 48.54 21.23
C SER A 884 -92.96 48.82 20.35
N LYS A 885 -92.59 50.09 20.14
CA LYS A 885 -91.41 50.46 19.33
C LYS A 885 -90.11 50.09 20.02
N ILE A 886 -90.01 50.29 21.34
CA ILE A 886 -88.86 49.85 22.13
C ILE A 886 -88.72 48.33 22.06
N ASP A 887 -89.79 47.56 22.29
CA ASP A 887 -89.75 46.10 22.25
C ASP A 887 -89.37 45.57 20.85
N SER A 888 -89.91 46.19 19.80
CA SER A 888 -89.58 45.83 18.42
C SER A 888 -88.12 46.12 18.07
N GLN A 889 -87.59 47.28 18.45
CA GLN A 889 -86.21 47.66 18.15
C GLN A 889 -85.22 46.92 19.05
N GLN A 890 -85.59 46.60 20.29
CA GLN A 890 -84.81 45.74 21.19
C GLN A 890 -84.66 44.34 20.60
N LYS A 891 -85.72 43.75 20.03
CA LYS A 891 -85.64 42.47 19.32
C LYS A 891 -84.68 42.53 18.13
N GLN A 892 -84.66 43.64 17.38
CA GLN A 892 -83.70 43.82 16.29
C GLN A 892 -82.26 43.94 16.80
N LEU A 893 -82.03 44.75 17.84
CA LEU A 893 -80.74 44.89 18.51
C LEU A 893 -80.24 43.54 19.07
N SER A 894 -81.14 42.74 19.65
CA SER A 894 -80.84 41.41 20.19
C SER A 894 -80.34 40.42 19.14
N LYS A 895 -80.75 40.60 17.88
CA LYS A 895 -80.33 39.78 16.76
C LYS A 895 -79.04 40.29 16.11
N GLN A 896 -78.94 41.61 15.91
CA GLN A 896 -77.81 42.23 15.19
C GLN A 896 -76.52 42.31 16.00
N LEU A 897 -76.62 42.42 17.33
CA LEU A 897 -75.46 42.54 18.20
C LEU A 897 -74.59 41.27 18.20
N PRO A 898 -75.14 40.04 18.40
CA PRO A 898 -74.35 38.81 18.33
C PRO A 898 -73.74 38.56 16.95
N GLU A 899 -74.49 38.83 15.87
CA GLU A 899 -73.99 38.63 14.50
C GLU A 899 -72.79 39.54 14.18
N THR A 900 -72.85 40.82 14.57
CA THR A 900 -71.76 41.77 14.29
C THR A 900 -70.54 41.53 15.17
N MET A 901 -70.73 41.20 16.45
CA MET A 901 -69.63 40.84 17.35
C MET A 901 -68.96 39.52 16.95
N GLY A 902 -69.73 38.54 16.47
CA GLY A 902 -69.20 37.28 15.92
C GLY A 902 -68.19 37.50 14.81
N LYS A 903 -68.48 38.41 13.87
CA LYS A 903 -67.56 38.76 12.76
C LYS A 903 -66.25 39.38 13.25
N GLU A 904 -66.30 40.21 14.30
CA GLU A 904 -65.09 40.81 14.88
C GLU A 904 -64.22 39.78 15.63
N ILE A 905 -64.85 38.76 16.22
CA ILE A 905 -64.16 37.63 16.86
C ILE A 905 -63.51 36.72 15.80
N GLU A 906 -64.23 36.37 14.73
CA GLU A 906 -63.69 35.59 13.61
C GLU A 906 -62.48 36.29 12.97
N ARG A 907 -62.57 37.61 12.81
CA ARG A 907 -61.47 38.43 12.31
C ARG A 907 -60.25 38.37 13.24
N PHE A 908 -60.45 38.47 14.55
CA PHE A 908 -59.37 38.33 15.52
C PHE A 908 -58.74 36.93 15.52
N GLN A 909 -59.56 35.87 15.41
CA GLN A 909 -59.04 34.49 15.30
C GLN A 909 -58.11 34.35 14.09
N LYS A 910 -58.49 34.92 12.95
CA LYS A 910 -57.67 34.96 11.74
C LYS A 910 -56.39 35.78 11.92
N ASP A 911 -56.46 36.94 12.58
CA ASP A 911 -55.29 37.76 12.87
C ASP A 911 -54.27 36.99 13.73
N VAL A 912 -54.72 36.21 14.72
CA VAL A 912 -53.86 35.37 15.58
C VAL A 912 -53.25 34.22 14.78
N GLU A 913 -54.04 33.53 13.95
CA GLU A 913 -53.55 32.46 13.07
C GLU A 913 -52.45 32.95 12.12
N ASP A 914 -52.63 34.12 11.49
CA ASP A 914 -51.64 34.71 10.60
C ASP A 914 -50.33 35.08 11.32
N ILE A 915 -50.41 35.61 12.56
CA ILE A 915 -49.22 35.95 13.35
C ILE A 915 -48.44 34.68 13.71
N LEU A 916 -49.13 33.61 14.12
CA LEU A 916 -48.50 32.34 14.50
C LEU A 916 -47.88 31.63 13.29
N ASN A 917 -48.56 31.61 12.15
CA ASN A 917 -48.03 31.04 10.91
C ASN A 917 -46.77 31.76 10.42
N ARG A 918 -46.68 33.10 10.60
CA ARG A 918 -45.48 33.87 10.25
C ARG A 918 -44.29 33.54 11.16
N PHE A 919 -44.52 33.47 12.47
CA PHE A 919 -43.50 33.07 13.44
C PHE A 919 -42.96 31.66 13.15
N GLU A 920 -43.86 30.71 12.88
CA GLU A 920 -43.52 29.34 12.51
C GLU A 920 -42.72 29.27 11.19
N LYS A 921 -43.09 30.06 10.19
CA LYS A 921 -42.35 30.13 8.91
C LYS A 921 -40.94 30.69 9.09
N GLN A 922 -40.76 31.74 9.90
CA GLN A 922 -39.45 32.32 10.19
C GLN A 922 -38.53 31.35 10.94
N ALA A 923 -39.07 30.60 11.91
CA ALA A 923 -38.35 29.53 12.60
C ALA A 923 -37.89 28.41 11.62
N ARG A 924 -38.72 28.06 10.63
CA ARG A 924 -38.36 27.08 9.58
C ARG A 924 -37.32 27.59 8.58
N GLU A 925 -37.37 28.86 8.19
CA GLU A 925 -36.39 29.44 7.26
C GLU A 925 -34.98 29.49 7.87
N LEU A 926 -34.86 29.69 9.19
CA LEU A 926 -33.58 29.59 9.91
C LEU A 926 -32.94 28.20 9.77
N ASN A 927 -33.74 27.13 9.82
CA ASN A 927 -33.30 25.74 9.63
C ASN A 927 -32.68 25.49 8.24
N ALA A 928 -33.22 26.11 7.18
CA ALA A 928 -32.71 25.96 5.82
C ALA A 928 -31.31 26.59 5.64
N ILE A 929 -30.99 27.61 6.42
CA ILE A 929 -29.65 28.25 6.42
C ILE A 929 -28.62 27.31 7.07
N TYR A 930 -28.98 26.62 8.15
CA TYR A 930 -28.12 25.63 8.82
C TYR A 930 -27.87 24.36 7.98
N ALA A 931 -28.90 23.87 7.29
CA ALA A 931 -28.76 22.72 6.38
C ALA A 931 -27.77 22.98 5.23
N LYS A 932 -27.59 24.25 4.82
CA LYS A 932 -26.74 24.65 3.70
C LYS A 932 -25.28 24.91 4.09
N LEU A 933 -25.00 25.15 5.37
CA LEU A 933 -23.65 25.38 5.89
C LEU A 933 -22.92 24.09 6.29
N ASN A 934 -23.65 22.99 6.52
CA ASN A 934 -23.06 21.67 6.84
C ASN A 934 -22.59 20.90 5.59
N SER A 935 -23.05 21.27 4.39
CA SER A 935 -22.70 20.58 3.13
C SER A 935 -21.30 20.95 2.58
N THR A 936 -20.60 21.90 3.18
CA THR A 936 -19.29 22.35 2.69
C THR A 936 -18.09 21.70 3.39
N GLN A 937 -18.27 20.94 4.48
CA GLN A 937 -17.17 20.13 5.07
C GLN A 937 -17.57 18.79 5.71
N LEU A 938 -18.86 18.40 5.81
CA LEU A 938 -19.25 17.10 6.39
C LEU A 938 -20.31 16.39 5.54
N ASN A 939 -20.05 15.12 5.26
CA ASN A 939 -20.75 14.30 4.28
C ASN A 939 -22.00 13.61 4.89
N GLY A 940 -22.98 14.40 5.36
CA GLY A 940 -24.21 13.90 5.99
C GLY A 940 -25.48 14.49 5.36
N LYS A 941 -26.31 13.66 4.71
CA LYS A 941 -27.63 14.07 4.17
C LYS A 941 -28.69 13.99 5.28
N PHE A 942 -29.28 15.11 5.67
CA PHE A 942 -30.45 15.12 6.56
C PHE A 942 -31.59 15.99 6.03
N ASN A 943 -32.79 15.42 5.99
CA ASN A 943 -34.05 16.08 5.69
C ASN A 943 -34.87 16.21 6.99
N PHE A 944 -35.51 17.36 7.20
CA PHE A 944 -36.35 17.62 8.37
C PHE A 944 -37.76 18.07 7.97
N LYS A 945 -38.77 17.51 8.62
CA LYS A 945 -40.17 17.98 8.63
C LYS A 945 -40.50 18.35 10.07
N LEU A 946 -41.11 19.52 10.27
CA LEU A 946 -41.40 20.11 11.57
C LEU A 946 -42.91 19.97 11.83
N ASP A 947 -43.30 19.23 12.87
CA ASP A 947 -44.69 18.99 13.27
C ASP A 947 -44.90 19.56 14.67
N LEU A 948 -45.58 20.70 14.77
CA LEU A 948 -45.82 21.43 16.02
C LEU A 948 -46.99 20.79 16.81
N ASP A 949 -46.77 19.61 17.38
CA ASP A 949 -47.77 18.91 18.21
C ASP A 949 -47.29 18.71 19.68
N ASN A 950 -46.60 19.70 20.24
CA ASN A 950 -46.19 19.71 21.66
C ASN A 950 -47.25 20.34 22.58
N GLY A 951 -48.18 19.51 23.04
CA GLY A 951 -48.93 19.67 24.29
C GLY A 951 -50.08 20.68 24.33
N ILE A 952 -50.10 21.70 23.46
CA ILE A 952 -51.23 22.63 23.29
C ILE A 952 -51.47 22.78 21.78
N LYS A 953 -52.49 22.11 21.25
CA LYS A 953 -52.91 22.30 19.85
C LYS A 953 -53.30 23.76 19.66
N VAL A 954 -52.46 24.55 18.99
CA VAL A 954 -52.68 25.99 18.73
C VAL A 954 -54.04 26.23 18.07
N GLY A 955 -54.41 25.37 17.11
CA GLY A 955 -55.75 25.37 16.50
C GLY A 955 -56.89 25.08 17.50
N SER A 956 -56.65 24.24 18.52
CA SER A 956 -57.63 24.00 19.59
C SER A 956 -57.75 25.19 20.55
N LEU A 957 -56.66 25.91 20.82
CA LEU A 957 -56.68 27.09 21.70
C LEU A 957 -57.45 28.24 21.04
N LEU A 958 -57.25 28.45 19.74
CA LEU A 958 -58.02 29.39 18.91
C LEU A 958 -59.53 29.08 18.89
N LEU A 959 -59.89 27.79 18.81
CA LEU A 959 -61.28 27.33 18.90
C LEU A 959 -61.87 27.58 20.29
N THR A 960 -61.11 27.35 21.37
CA THR A 960 -61.59 27.62 22.74
C THR A 960 -61.82 29.10 23.00
N ILE A 961 -60.96 29.99 22.47
CA ILE A 961 -61.11 31.45 22.60
C ILE A 961 -62.36 31.94 21.85
N GLY A 962 -62.66 31.40 20.67
CA GLY A 962 -63.89 31.73 19.93
C GLY A 962 -65.16 31.19 20.59
N GLY A 963 -65.11 29.96 21.11
CA GLY A 963 -66.25 29.29 21.72
C GLY A 963 -66.75 29.95 23.02
N THR A 964 -65.84 30.43 23.88
CA THR A 964 -66.21 31.08 25.16
C THR A 964 -67.00 32.37 24.97
N ILE A 965 -66.67 33.16 23.94
CA ILE A 965 -67.30 34.47 23.70
C ILE A 965 -68.65 34.30 23.00
N ALA A 966 -68.70 33.41 21.99
CA ALA A 966 -69.93 33.10 21.27
C ALA A 966 -71.03 32.58 22.20
N ALA A 967 -70.65 31.81 23.24
CA ALA A 967 -71.58 31.30 24.25
C ALA A 967 -72.20 32.41 25.11
N VAL A 968 -71.45 33.45 25.52
CA VAL A 968 -71.97 34.52 26.37
C VAL A 968 -72.78 35.56 25.58
N ILE A 969 -72.35 35.87 24.35
CA ILE A 969 -73.03 36.86 23.49
C ILE A 969 -74.24 36.22 22.79
N GLY A 970 -74.14 34.97 22.34
CA GLY A 970 -75.16 34.26 21.57
C GLY A 970 -76.34 33.71 22.39
N THR A 971 -76.19 33.51 23.70
CA THR A 971 -77.27 32.99 24.57
C THR A 971 -78.24 34.05 25.08
N GLY A 972 -78.04 35.33 24.74
CA GLY A 972 -78.92 36.43 25.15
C GLY A 972 -78.75 36.90 26.60
N GLY A 973 -77.70 36.45 27.30
CA GLY A 973 -77.46 36.75 28.72
C GLY A 973 -77.34 38.24 29.07
N TRP A 974 -76.91 39.09 28.13
CA TRP A 974 -76.83 40.54 28.32
C TRP A 974 -78.20 41.25 28.31
N ILE A 975 -79.25 40.61 27.78
CA ILE A 975 -80.62 41.17 27.68
C ILE A 975 -81.45 40.84 28.92
N LEU A 976 -81.24 39.68 29.53
CA LEU A 976 -82.01 39.22 30.68
C LEU A 976 -81.85 40.10 31.94
N ALA A 977 -80.83 40.95 31.98
CA ALA A 977 -80.61 41.88 33.08
C ALA A 977 -81.43 43.18 32.97
N ILE A 978 -82.00 43.50 31.80
CA ILE A 978 -82.70 44.77 31.57
C ILE A 978 -84.21 44.54 31.40
N GLY A 979 -84.97 44.69 32.48
CA GLY A 979 -86.43 44.68 32.45
C GLY A 979 -87.02 45.94 31.80
N LEU A 980 -86.84 46.13 30.48
CA LEU A 980 -87.25 47.34 29.75
C LEU A 980 -88.76 47.63 29.84
N ALA A 981 -89.62 46.60 29.96
CA ALA A 981 -91.05 46.78 30.16
C ALA A 981 -91.42 47.51 31.47
N GLY A 982 -90.56 47.45 32.49
CA GLY A 982 -90.76 48.14 33.76
C GLY A 982 -90.44 49.64 33.70
N LEU A 983 -89.57 50.06 32.79
CA LEU A 983 -89.12 51.46 32.69
C LEU A 983 -90.15 52.34 31.98
N VAL A 984 -90.89 51.84 30.99
CA VAL A 984 -91.90 52.65 30.28
C VAL A 984 -93.07 53.03 31.21
N PHE A 985 -93.37 52.21 32.23
CA PHE A 985 -94.43 52.48 33.19
C PHE A 985 -94.13 53.64 34.16
N SER A 986 -92.86 53.94 34.47
CA SER A 986 -92.52 55.04 35.39
C SER A 986 -92.73 56.44 34.79
N PHE A 987 -92.95 56.56 33.47
CA PHE A 987 -92.96 57.85 32.77
C PHE A 987 -94.31 58.25 32.15
N ALA A 988 -95.35 57.42 32.28
CA ALA A 988 -96.72 57.79 31.89
C ALA A 988 -97.29 58.94 32.75
N LYS A 989 -96.72 59.20 33.93
CA LYS A 989 -97.16 60.27 34.85
C LYS A 989 -96.89 61.70 34.37
N ALA A 990 -96.13 61.91 33.29
CA ALA A 990 -95.60 63.23 32.93
C ALA A 990 -96.42 64.02 31.89
N VAL A 991 -97.50 63.49 31.33
CA VAL A 991 -98.29 64.19 30.30
C VAL A 991 -99.64 64.69 30.86
N TRP A 992 -99.74 66.00 31.14
CA TRP A 992 -100.96 66.63 31.68
C TRP A 992 -102.08 66.78 30.63
N SER A 993 -103.33 66.72 31.08
CA SER A 993 -104.54 66.83 30.25
C SER A 993 -105.11 68.26 30.27
N PHE A 994 -104.61 69.21 29.45
CA PHE A 994 -105.29 70.49 29.16
C PHE A 994 -104.90 71.09 27.78
N PHE A 995 -105.79 71.94 27.23
CA PHE A 995 -105.93 72.41 25.84
C PHE A 995 -104.73 73.15 25.21
N ASP A 996 -103.89 72.47 24.40
CA ASP A 996 -103.13 72.94 23.20
C ASP A 996 -102.40 71.73 22.53
N SER A 997 -102.55 71.51 21.21
CA SER A 997 -101.92 70.37 20.50
C SER A 997 -100.39 70.48 20.40
N ASP A 998 -99.83 71.68 20.26
CA ASP A 998 -98.39 71.87 19.99
C ASP A 998 -97.56 71.69 21.28
N TYR A 999 -98.11 72.10 22.42
CA TYR A 999 -97.51 71.87 23.74
C TYR A 999 -97.48 70.37 24.09
N LYS A 1000 -98.57 69.64 23.83
CA LYS A 1000 -98.67 68.18 24.04
C LYS A 1000 -97.61 67.43 23.23
N LYS A 1001 -97.44 67.76 21.94
CA LYS A 1001 -96.42 67.17 21.07
C LYS A 1001 -94.99 67.44 21.56
N SER A 1002 -94.72 68.65 22.04
CA SER A 1002 -93.42 69.02 22.61
C SER A 1002 -93.09 68.23 23.88
N GLN A 1003 -94.06 68.06 24.79
CA GLN A 1003 -93.88 67.24 26.01
C GLN A 1003 -93.70 65.75 25.70
N GLN A 1004 -94.43 65.20 24.74
CA GLN A 1004 -94.24 63.83 24.28
C GLN A 1004 -92.84 63.63 23.64
N LYS A 1005 -92.34 64.58 22.84
CA LYS A 1005 -90.96 64.54 22.28
C LYS A 1005 -89.90 64.59 23.38
N LYS A 1006 -90.06 65.47 24.38
CA LYS A 1006 -89.17 65.55 25.55
C LYS A 1006 -89.17 64.24 26.37
N SER A 1007 -90.34 63.65 26.58
CA SER A 1007 -90.49 62.36 27.27
C SER A 1007 -89.77 61.23 26.52
N VAL A 1008 -89.88 61.16 25.19
CA VAL A 1008 -89.13 60.19 24.38
C VAL A 1008 -87.62 60.34 24.57
N GLU A 1009 -87.09 61.57 24.59
CA GLU A 1009 -85.65 61.81 24.74
C GLU A 1009 -85.13 61.40 26.13
N GLU A 1010 -85.84 61.75 27.20
CA GLU A 1010 -85.48 61.35 28.57
C GLU A 1010 -85.52 59.82 28.76
N ASN A 1011 -86.55 59.17 28.20
CA ASN A 1011 -86.71 57.72 28.23
C ASN A 1011 -85.61 56.99 27.44
N LEU A 1012 -85.35 57.44 26.22
CA LEU A 1012 -84.32 56.84 25.38
C LEU A 1012 -82.94 57.02 25.98
N ARG A 1013 -82.64 58.17 26.59
CA ARG A 1013 -81.37 58.37 27.29
C ARG A 1013 -81.17 57.34 28.41
N SER A 1014 -82.16 57.15 29.27
CA SER A 1014 -82.11 56.17 30.37
C SER A 1014 -81.93 54.73 29.86
N ILE A 1015 -82.71 54.34 28.85
CA ILE A 1015 -82.64 53.00 28.25
C ILE A 1015 -81.27 52.76 27.59
N THR A 1016 -80.77 53.76 26.85
CA THR A 1016 -79.46 53.71 26.19
C THR A 1016 -78.33 53.61 27.22
N GLU A 1017 -78.39 54.34 28.33
CA GLU A 1017 -77.41 54.26 29.43
C GLU A 1017 -77.39 52.87 30.08
N GLN A 1018 -78.56 52.24 30.29
CA GLN A 1018 -78.65 50.88 30.83
C GLN A 1018 -78.16 49.80 29.85
N LEU A 1019 -78.48 49.95 28.56
CA LEU A 1019 -77.97 49.06 27.50
C LEU A 1019 -76.44 49.16 27.40
N ARG A 1020 -75.87 50.37 27.43
CA ARG A 1020 -74.42 50.59 27.43
C ARG A 1020 -73.76 49.99 28.67
N LYS A 1021 -74.36 50.17 29.84
CA LYS A 1021 -73.85 49.59 31.10
C LYS A 1021 -73.83 48.07 31.04
N SER A 1022 -74.93 47.46 30.61
CA SER A 1022 -75.05 45.99 30.54
C SER A 1022 -74.11 45.38 29.50
N LEU A 1023 -73.95 46.03 28.36
CA LEU A 1023 -72.93 45.67 27.36
C LEU A 1023 -71.52 45.72 27.97
N ARG A 1024 -71.19 46.81 28.67
CA ARG A 1024 -69.88 46.98 29.32
C ARG A 1024 -69.64 45.93 30.41
N ASP A 1025 -70.65 45.62 31.22
CA ASP A 1025 -70.57 44.62 32.28
C ASP A 1025 -70.41 43.20 31.70
N ALA A 1026 -71.11 42.88 30.62
CA ALA A 1026 -70.95 41.62 29.89
C ALA A 1026 -69.53 41.47 29.31
N LEU A 1027 -69.01 42.50 28.64
CA LEU A 1027 -67.63 42.51 28.13
C LEU A 1027 -66.59 42.45 29.26
N LYS A 1028 -66.84 43.12 30.39
CA LYS A 1028 -65.96 43.13 31.56
C LYS A 1028 -65.89 41.76 32.24
N GLY A 1029 -66.96 40.97 32.19
CA GLY A 1029 -66.99 39.61 32.70
C GLY A 1029 -66.21 38.60 31.85
N THR A 1030 -66.18 38.77 30.53
CA THR A 1030 -65.61 37.78 29.59
C THR A 1030 -64.20 38.07 29.10
N LEU A 1031 -63.83 39.34 28.93
CA LEU A 1031 -62.49 39.73 28.46
C LEU A 1031 -61.34 39.23 29.36
N PRO A 1032 -61.47 39.15 30.71
CA PRO A 1032 -60.42 38.60 31.57
C PRO A 1032 -60.10 37.12 31.29
N GLU A 1033 -61.11 36.29 30.97
CA GLU A 1033 -60.89 34.87 30.62
C GLU A 1033 -60.11 34.73 29.31
N MET A 1034 -60.40 35.60 28.33
CA MET A 1034 -59.61 35.66 27.09
C MET A 1034 -58.17 36.08 27.36
N GLN A 1035 -57.96 37.08 28.23
CA GLN A 1035 -56.63 37.54 28.60
C GLN A 1035 -55.81 36.43 29.24
N GLN A 1036 -56.43 35.59 30.08
CA GLN A 1036 -55.76 34.42 30.67
C GLN A 1036 -55.35 33.39 29.61
N LYS A 1037 -56.23 33.09 28.64
CA LYS A 1037 -55.93 32.17 27.54
C LYS A 1037 -54.87 32.72 26.59
N PHE A 1038 -54.87 34.04 26.39
CA PHE A 1038 -53.88 34.75 25.61
C PHE A 1038 -52.49 34.70 26.27
N SER A 1039 -52.39 34.87 27.59
CA SER A 1039 -51.13 34.71 28.32
C SER A 1039 -50.54 33.30 28.21
N GLN A 1040 -51.36 32.25 28.06
CA GLN A 1040 -50.88 30.89 27.79
C GLN A 1040 -50.22 30.79 26.41
N LEU A 1041 -50.75 31.51 25.43
CA LEU A 1041 -50.22 31.57 24.07
C LEU A 1041 -48.91 32.39 24.01
N GLU A 1042 -48.79 33.47 24.79
CA GLU A 1042 -47.53 34.20 24.98
C GLU A 1042 -46.43 33.33 25.61
N GLN A 1043 -46.77 32.53 26.63
CA GLN A 1043 -45.83 31.62 27.28
C GLN A 1043 -45.31 30.53 26.33
N ALA A 1044 -46.16 30.03 25.42
CA ALA A 1044 -45.78 29.05 24.42
C ALA A 1044 -44.78 29.61 23.38
N ILE A 1045 -44.87 30.90 23.05
CA ILE A 1045 -43.94 31.59 22.12
C ILE A 1045 -42.58 31.87 22.79
N GLU A 1046 -42.55 32.06 24.12
CA GLU A 1046 -41.33 32.45 24.86
C GLU A 1046 -40.41 31.26 25.23
N ALA A 1047 -40.97 30.05 25.31
CA ALA A 1047 -40.25 28.86 25.78
C ALA A 1047 -38.99 28.49 24.96
N PRO A 1048 -39.00 28.53 23.61
CA PRO A 1048 -37.82 28.19 22.79
C PRO A 1048 -36.66 29.20 22.97
N SER A 1049 -36.99 30.49 23.12
CA SER A 1049 -36.01 31.56 23.34
C SER A 1049 -35.29 31.39 24.68
N LYS A 1050 -36.03 31.15 25.78
CA LYS A 1050 -35.45 30.96 27.12
C LYS A 1050 -34.51 29.76 27.20
N GLN A 1051 -34.85 28.65 26.55
CA GLN A 1051 -34.02 27.45 26.54
C GLN A 1051 -32.72 27.67 25.73
N THR A 1052 -32.77 28.39 24.62
CA THR A 1052 -31.59 28.72 23.81
C THR A 1052 -30.61 29.63 24.55
N VAL A 1053 -31.10 30.63 25.31
CA VAL A 1053 -30.26 31.52 26.15
C VAL A 1053 -29.47 30.73 27.21
N ALA A 1054 -30.09 29.73 27.85
CA ALA A 1054 -29.43 28.90 28.85
C ALA A 1054 -28.28 28.05 28.27
N LEU A 1055 -28.44 27.57 27.03
CA LEU A 1055 -27.40 26.84 26.29
C LEU A 1055 -26.24 27.77 25.92
N VAL A 1056 -26.53 28.96 25.38
CA VAL A 1056 -25.50 29.97 25.06
C VAL A 1056 -24.67 30.35 26.30
N LYS A 1057 -25.33 30.52 27.45
CA LYS A 1057 -24.65 30.80 28.72
C LYS A 1057 -23.72 29.65 29.15
N THR A 1058 -24.17 28.41 28.99
CA THR A 1058 -23.37 27.22 29.32
C THR A 1058 -22.16 27.08 28.40
N LEU A 1059 -22.34 27.28 27.09
CA LEU A 1059 -21.26 27.25 26.11
C LEU A 1059 -20.24 28.36 26.40
N SER A 1060 -20.70 29.58 26.69
CA SER A 1060 -19.85 30.72 27.06
C SER A 1060 -18.99 30.44 28.31
N GLN A 1061 -19.59 29.91 29.38
CA GLN A 1061 -18.86 29.54 30.60
C GLN A 1061 -17.77 28.49 30.33
N SER A 1062 -18.09 27.50 29.49
CA SER A 1062 -17.15 26.43 29.15
C SER A 1062 -16.00 26.93 28.27
N THR A 1063 -16.28 27.81 27.31
CA THR A 1063 -15.26 28.52 26.51
C THR A 1063 -14.31 29.33 27.40
N SER A 1064 -14.84 30.07 28.38
CA SER A 1064 -14.02 30.83 29.33
C SER A 1064 -13.12 29.92 30.18
N GLN A 1065 -13.62 28.76 30.64
CA GLN A 1065 -12.84 27.79 31.40
C GLN A 1065 -11.70 27.16 30.58
N LEU A 1066 -11.95 26.82 29.31
CA LEU A 1066 -10.90 26.31 28.42
C LEU A 1066 -9.87 27.38 28.05
N ASN A 1067 -10.28 28.64 27.91
CA ASN A 1067 -9.35 29.76 27.71
C ASN A 1067 -8.48 30.01 28.95
N ALA A 1068 -9.05 29.94 30.16
CA ALA A 1068 -8.29 30.01 31.40
C ALA A 1068 -7.29 28.86 31.51
N LEU A 1069 -7.68 27.64 31.16
CA LEU A 1069 -6.79 26.48 31.10
C LEU A 1069 -5.67 26.68 30.06
N SER A 1070 -5.98 27.25 28.88
CA SER A 1070 -4.98 27.55 27.85
C SER A 1070 -3.93 28.56 28.34
N ARG A 1071 -4.35 29.58 29.10
CA ARG A 1071 -3.42 30.54 29.74
C ARG A 1071 -2.58 29.89 30.83
N GLN A 1072 -3.14 28.98 31.62
CA GLN A 1072 -2.38 28.25 32.64
C GLN A 1072 -1.35 27.30 32.04
N ILE A 1073 -1.68 26.61 30.94
CA ILE A 1073 -0.73 25.79 30.17
C ILE A 1073 0.38 26.66 29.58
N GLU A 1074 0.06 27.86 29.09
CA GLU A 1074 1.05 28.81 28.59
C GLU A 1074 2.03 29.29 29.66
N ILE A 1075 1.53 29.57 30.86
CA ILE A 1075 2.37 29.94 32.00
C ILE A 1075 3.25 28.76 32.42
N ALA A 1076 2.68 27.55 32.51
CA ALA A 1076 3.40 26.34 32.89
C ALA A 1076 4.42 25.87 31.84
N GLY A 1077 4.18 26.11 30.55
CA GLY A 1077 5.09 25.74 29.45
C GLY A 1077 6.17 26.78 29.12
N ASN A 1078 6.10 27.97 29.72
CA ASN A 1078 7.12 29.02 29.64
C ASN A 1078 8.04 29.07 30.89
N LEU A 1079 7.73 28.27 31.92
CA LEU A 1079 8.64 27.92 33.03
C LEU A 1079 9.57 26.79 32.58
#